data_AF-A0A9X2M296-F1
#
_entry.id   AF-A0A9X2M296-F1
#
_cell.length_a   1.000
_cell.length_b   1.000
_cell.length_c   1.000
_cell.angle_alpha   90.00
_cell.angle_beta   90.00
_cell.angle_gamma   90.00
#
_symmetry.space_group_name_H-M   'P 1'
#
loop_
_entity.id
_entity.type
_entity.pdbx_description
1 polymer ?
#
loop_
_entity_poly.entity_id
_entity_poly.type
_entity_poly.pdbx_seq_one_letter_code
_entity_poly.pdbx_strand_id
1 'polypeptide(L)'
;MAAPDASATPVVGTLRYALCAVLQLLAFLVYVCLASVALDVGTSWMARGQGWLGVYERAVGLGAVALIGASLLPIAVKWALVGRWKPRRIRLWSLAYVRFWCVRTLVAANPLARLTVGTPLYTLYLRALGARIGPRALVFTRWAPICTDLLTVGADTVIRQESFLNGYRACDGAIETGPVTIGAGAFVGEHSTLDIGVRLGDGAQLGHASSLHEGQSVPAGERWYGSPARPAPEGYEYLTVPPARCGRLRRVCHSVVMLLVLTATVGVAEVVVAALLESRPALVHTVTGAVGPDSWRYYADGLEIAAGMVLGLALLGSVLVPVLSRLLSRLLAAGTVHPLYGVRFALQRTVARLANIRFYIFLFGDSSAITHYLKALGYRLAPVEQTGTNFGTMLRHEVPALSRVGTGTMVSDGLSVANTEFSSTSFRTAPVAIGRHNYLGNNIVYPAGGRTGDNCLLATKVMIPVSGPVRENTGLLGSPPIEIPRSVERDHRFDHLGTGPELRHRLAAKNRHNAVTIALFLAVRCLYVCGLLLIAMLPLAGDGALYWPETVGTALLELAFTVGFFVLVERAVVGFYALRPRFCSVYERSFWRHERYWKVPSIVYLLLFNGTPVKPLVWRMLGVRMGHRVFDDGCRILERTLTRIGDDCVLNAGSVLQAHSLEEGVFKSDHIAIGDGCTIGTSAFVHYGVVVEDHARLDADAFLMKGEHIPAHARWRGNPAAALVRPP
;
A
#
# COMPACT_ATOMS: atom_id res chain seq x y z
N MET A 1 -0.67 32.99 39.19
CA MET A 1 -1.85 32.56 38.44
C MET A 1 -1.35 31.72 37.27
N ALA A 2 -1.34 30.40 37.43
CA ALA A 2 -0.78 29.48 36.45
C ALA A 2 -1.63 29.51 35.15
N ALA A 3 -0.96 29.55 34.00
CA ALA A 3 -1.63 29.36 32.71
C ALA A 3 -2.29 27.97 32.69
N PRO A 4 -3.52 27.84 32.18
CA PRO A 4 -4.22 26.56 32.19
C PRO A 4 -3.50 25.53 31.31
N ASP A 5 -3.32 24.32 31.84
CA ASP A 5 -2.85 23.13 31.13
C ASP A 5 -3.66 22.91 29.85
N ALA A 6 -3.02 23.08 28.68
CA ALA A 6 -3.66 22.94 27.37
C ALA A 6 -3.66 21.49 26.83
N SER A 7 -3.44 20.48 27.66
CA SER A 7 -2.90 19.18 27.21
C SER A 7 -3.77 17.94 27.42
N ALA A 8 -5.08 18.07 27.61
CA ALA A 8 -5.99 16.92 27.51
C ALA A 8 -7.25 17.29 26.72
N THR A 9 -7.32 16.85 25.46
CA THR A 9 -8.61 16.83 24.75
C THR A 9 -9.58 15.99 25.57
N PRO A 10 -10.77 16.52 25.94
CA PRO A 10 -11.71 15.77 26.77
C PRO A 10 -12.10 14.46 26.10
N VAL A 11 -12.25 13.41 26.90
CA VAL A 11 -12.69 12.06 26.46
C VAL A 11 -13.92 12.21 25.57
N VAL A 12 -13.91 11.56 24.40
CA VAL A 12 -15.02 11.67 23.46
C VAL A 12 -16.18 10.82 23.98
N GLY A 13 -17.32 11.46 24.25
CA GLY A 13 -18.52 10.75 24.68
C GLY A 13 -18.99 9.73 23.62
N THR A 14 -19.44 8.56 24.09
CA THR A 14 -19.90 7.44 23.25
C THR A 14 -20.97 7.85 22.23
N LEU A 15 -21.85 8.79 22.60
CA LEU A 15 -22.88 9.32 21.68
C LEU A 15 -22.29 10.00 20.44
N ARG A 16 -21.21 10.79 20.61
CA ARG A 16 -20.55 11.47 19.47
C ARG A 16 -19.87 10.46 18.55
N TYR A 17 -19.25 9.45 19.14
CA TYR A 17 -18.63 8.34 18.40
C TYR A 17 -19.68 7.57 17.57
N ALA A 18 -20.82 7.23 18.17
CA ALA A 18 -21.93 6.57 17.49
C ALA A 18 -22.55 7.45 16.39
N LEU A 19 -22.79 8.74 16.67
CA LEU A 19 -23.31 9.68 15.68
C LEU A 19 -22.37 9.83 14.47
N CYS A 20 -21.05 9.87 14.73
CA CYS A 20 -20.05 9.87 13.65
C CYS A 20 -20.15 8.62 12.78
N ALA A 21 -20.32 7.43 13.39
CA ALA A 21 -20.51 6.18 12.65
C ALA A 21 -21.75 6.23 11.75
N VAL A 22 -22.87 6.72 12.28
CA VAL A 22 -24.13 6.87 11.53
C VAL A 22 -23.95 7.84 10.36
N LEU A 23 -23.33 9.00 10.57
CA LEU A 23 -23.10 9.97 9.49
C LEU A 23 -22.17 9.43 8.40
N GLN A 24 -21.13 8.67 8.77
CA GLN A 24 -20.24 8.02 7.81
C GLN A 24 -20.97 6.92 7.01
N LEU A 25 -21.83 6.13 7.67
CA LEU A 25 -22.66 5.13 7.01
C LEU A 25 -23.64 5.79 6.04
N LEU A 26 -24.33 6.86 6.46
CA LEU A 26 -25.23 7.61 5.58
C LEU A 26 -24.49 8.18 4.36
N ALA A 27 -23.29 8.73 4.55
CA ALA A 27 -22.47 9.22 3.44
C ALA A 27 -22.07 8.09 2.48
N PHE A 28 -21.73 6.90 3.00
CA PHE A 28 -21.48 5.71 2.18
C PHE A 28 -22.73 5.27 1.41
N LEU A 29 -23.89 5.22 2.07
CA LEU A 29 -25.16 4.86 1.43
C LEU A 29 -25.53 5.84 0.30
N VAL A 30 -25.40 7.14 0.53
CA VAL A 30 -25.62 8.17 -0.50
C VAL A 30 -24.66 7.95 -1.67
N TYR A 31 -23.38 7.67 -1.41
CA TYR A 31 -22.41 7.40 -2.45
C TYR A 31 -22.78 6.16 -3.28
N VAL A 32 -23.18 5.07 -2.61
CA VAL A 32 -23.64 3.84 -3.27
C VAL A 32 -24.87 4.11 -4.13
N CYS A 33 -25.90 4.79 -3.61
CA CYS A 33 -27.08 5.15 -4.37
C CYS A 33 -26.73 5.96 -5.62
N LEU A 34 -25.88 7.00 -5.48
CA LEU A 34 -25.45 7.82 -6.62
C LEU A 34 -24.65 7.02 -7.65
N ALA A 35 -23.76 6.14 -7.19
CA ALA A 35 -22.98 5.28 -8.07
C ALA A 35 -23.87 4.28 -8.82
N SER A 36 -24.86 3.69 -8.15
CA SER A 36 -25.81 2.78 -8.77
C SER A 36 -26.72 3.48 -9.78
N VAL A 37 -27.23 4.68 -9.47
CA VAL A 37 -27.98 5.51 -10.44
C VAL A 37 -27.12 5.79 -11.67
N ALA A 38 -25.87 6.20 -11.48
CA ALA A 38 -24.97 6.50 -12.58
C ALA A 38 -24.67 5.25 -13.42
N LEU A 39 -24.51 4.10 -12.79
CA LEU A 39 -24.30 2.82 -13.46
C LEU A 39 -25.53 2.41 -14.26
N ASP A 40 -26.74 2.47 -13.68
CA ASP A 40 -28.01 2.09 -14.32
C ASP A 40 -28.35 2.98 -15.53
N VAL A 41 -28.21 4.30 -15.37
CA VAL A 41 -28.37 5.25 -16.49
C VAL A 41 -27.30 5.02 -17.55
N GLY A 42 -26.08 4.72 -17.12
CA GLY A 42 -24.95 4.45 -18.01
C GLY A 42 -25.12 3.19 -18.85
N THR A 43 -25.43 2.07 -18.20
CA THR A 43 -25.65 0.76 -18.84
C THR A 43 -26.85 0.84 -19.77
N SER A 44 -27.99 1.39 -19.33
CA SER A 44 -29.17 1.57 -20.20
C SER A 44 -28.89 2.48 -21.42
N TRP A 45 -28.01 3.47 -21.29
CA TRP A 45 -27.56 4.27 -22.43
C TRP A 45 -26.64 3.49 -23.38
N MET A 46 -25.73 2.70 -22.83
CA MET A 46 -24.84 1.81 -23.58
C MET A 46 -25.63 0.73 -24.35
N ALA A 47 -26.61 0.09 -23.71
CA ALA A 47 -27.49 -0.96 -24.27
C ALA A 47 -28.23 -0.52 -25.54
N ARG A 48 -28.55 0.77 -25.64
CA ARG A 48 -29.23 1.36 -26.80
C ARG A 48 -28.31 1.49 -28.04
N GLY A 49 -27.06 1.06 -27.96
CA GLY A 49 -26.12 1.03 -29.09
C GLY A 49 -26.48 -0.08 -30.09
N GLN A 50 -26.46 0.23 -31.38
CA GLN A 50 -26.68 -0.77 -32.44
C GLN A 50 -25.36 -1.40 -32.88
N GLY A 51 -25.29 -2.74 -32.86
CA GLY A 51 -24.09 -3.50 -33.22
C GLY A 51 -22.93 -3.34 -32.23
N TRP A 52 -21.88 -4.14 -32.42
CA TRP A 52 -20.72 -4.17 -31.49
C TRP A 52 -19.97 -2.84 -31.44
N LEU A 53 -19.86 -2.14 -32.57
CA LEU A 53 -19.15 -0.85 -32.64
C LEU A 53 -19.93 0.26 -31.93
N GLY A 54 -21.26 0.33 -32.11
CA GLY A 54 -22.10 1.32 -31.44
C GLY A 54 -22.15 1.13 -29.92
N VAL A 55 -22.16 -0.13 -29.45
CA VAL A 55 -22.05 -0.45 -28.01
C VAL A 55 -20.67 -0.05 -27.48
N TYR A 56 -19.59 -0.38 -28.21
CA TYR A 56 -18.24 -0.03 -27.82
C TYR A 56 -18.02 1.49 -27.73
N GLU A 57 -18.45 2.26 -28.74
CA GLU A 57 -18.32 3.73 -28.72
C GLU A 57 -19.06 4.35 -27.53
N ARG A 58 -20.28 3.89 -27.24
CA ARG A 58 -21.02 4.34 -26.07
C ARG A 58 -20.35 3.93 -24.78
N ALA A 59 -19.81 2.72 -24.67
CA ALA A 59 -19.11 2.31 -23.48
C ALA A 59 -17.82 3.11 -23.24
N VAL A 60 -17.09 3.46 -24.29
CA VAL A 60 -15.95 4.40 -24.19
C VAL A 60 -16.43 5.77 -23.72
N GLY A 61 -17.56 6.26 -24.25
CA GLY A 61 -18.19 7.50 -23.80
C GLY A 61 -18.60 7.45 -22.32
N LEU A 62 -19.22 6.35 -21.89
CA LEU A 62 -19.62 6.12 -20.51
C LEU A 62 -18.40 6.06 -19.59
N GLY A 63 -17.37 5.32 -19.98
CA GLY A 63 -16.10 5.24 -19.24
C GLY A 63 -15.42 6.60 -19.11
N ALA A 64 -15.51 7.45 -20.14
CA ALA A 64 -15.04 8.84 -20.07
C ALA A 64 -15.84 9.67 -19.07
N VAL A 65 -17.18 9.62 -19.12
CA VAL A 65 -18.06 10.32 -18.18
C VAL A 65 -17.85 9.84 -16.75
N ALA A 66 -17.76 8.52 -16.53
CA ALA A 66 -17.52 7.92 -15.23
C ALA A 66 -16.15 8.33 -14.65
N LEU A 67 -15.10 8.31 -15.47
CA LEU A 67 -13.77 8.74 -15.05
C LEU A 67 -13.74 10.24 -14.71
N ILE A 68 -14.37 11.10 -15.52
CA ILE A 68 -14.48 12.54 -15.27
C ILE A 68 -15.30 12.79 -14.00
N GLY A 69 -16.46 12.15 -13.86
CA GLY A 69 -17.35 12.26 -12.70
C GLY A 69 -16.64 11.84 -11.41
N ALA A 70 -16.00 10.66 -11.40
CA ALA A 70 -15.22 10.17 -10.28
C ALA A 70 -14.03 11.08 -9.93
N SER A 71 -13.52 11.84 -10.91
CA SER A 71 -12.42 12.79 -10.70
C SER A 71 -12.88 14.15 -10.17
N LEU A 72 -14.03 14.64 -10.64
CA LEU A 72 -14.59 15.94 -10.24
C LEU A 72 -15.33 15.87 -8.91
N LEU A 73 -15.96 14.73 -8.58
CA LEU A 73 -16.68 14.51 -7.33
C LEU A 73 -15.84 14.87 -6.07
N PRO A 74 -14.61 14.33 -5.87
CA PRO A 74 -13.81 14.70 -4.70
C PRO A 74 -13.44 16.18 -4.66
N ILE A 75 -13.24 16.82 -5.83
CA ILE A 75 -12.95 18.25 -5.93
C ILE A 75 -14.17 19.06 -5.47
N ALA A 76 -15.34 18.77 -6.03
CA ALA A 76 -16.59 19.44 -5.68
C ALA A 76 -16.92 19.27 -4.18
N VAL A 77 -16.84 18.03 -3.67
CA VAL A 77 -17.11 17.73 -2.26
C VAL A 77 -16.11 18.42 -1.33
N LYS A 78 -14.82 18.49 -1.70
CA LYS A 78 -13.81 19.24 -0.92
C LYS A 78 -14.17 20.71 -0.80
N TRP A 79 -14.48 21.36 -1.93
CA TRP A 79 -14.80 22.79 -1.93
C TRP A 79 -16.13 23.10 -1.23
N ALA A 80 -17.12 22.21 -1.34
CA ALA A 80 -18.42 22.35 -0.68
C ALA A 80 -18.38 22.10 0.83
N LEU A 81 -17.72 21.02 1.30
CA LEU A 81 -17.74 20.62 2.71
C LEU A 81 -16.66 21.29 3.56
N VAL A 82 -15.50 21.61 2.97
CA VAL A 82 -14.33 22.10 3.71
C VAL A 82 -13.89 23.48 3.26
N GLY A 83 -13.96 23.77 1.95
CA GLY A 83 -13.40 24.99 1.38
C GLY A 83 -11.88 24.92 1.31
N ARG A 84 -11.17 25.93 1.83
CA ARG A 84 -9.70 25.95 1.90
C ARG A 84 -9.21 25.32 3.21
N TRP A 85 -8.31 24.35 3.12
CA TRP A 85 -7.61 23.81 4.28
C TRP A 85 -6.78 24.91 4.96
N LYS A 86 -6.94 25.03 6.29
CA LYS A 86 -6.14 25.90 7.16
C LYS A 86 -5.45 25.05 8.22
N PRO A 87 -4.28 25.47 8.76
CA PRO A 87 -3.69 24.81 9.91
C PRO A 87 -4.66 24.91 11.10
N ARG A 88 -5.13 23.77 11.61
CA ARG A 88 -6.07 23.69 12.73
C ARG A 88 -6.05 22.31 13.35
N ARG A 89 -6.53 22.22 14.59
CA ARG A 89 -6.78 20.95 15.28
C ARG A 89 -8.26 20.60 15.18
N ILE A 90 -8.60 19.48 14.54
CA ILE A 90 -9.95 18.96 14.36
C ILE A 90 -10.15 17.80 15.32
N ARG A 91 -11.02 17.95 16.32
CA ARG A 91 -11.33 16.85 17.25
C ARG A 91 -11.90 15.64 16.51
N LEU A 92 -11.40 14.44 16.79
CA LEU A 92 -11.92 13.20 16.23
C LEU A 92 -13.40 13.02 16.58
N TRP A 93 -14.13 12.33 15.70
CA TRP A 93 -15.56 12.01 15.86
C TRP A 93 -16.50 13.23 15.91
N SER A 94 -16.00 14.43 15.59
CA SER A 94 -16.80 15.65 15.44
C SER A 94 -17.39 15.77 14.02
N LEU A 95 -18.35 16.67 13.82
CA LEU A 95 -18.86 16.96 12.47
C LEU A 95 -17.77 17.49 11.53
N ALA A 96 -16.82 18.27 12.04
CA ALA A 96 -15.66 18.72 11.28
C ALA A 96 -14.76 17.54 10.86
N TYR A 97 -14.67 16.51 11.70
CA TYR A 97 -13.98 15.27 11.37
C TYR A 97 -14.74 14.47 10.30
N VAL A 98 -16.07 14.36 10.37
CA VAL A 98 -16.87 13.70 9.31
C VAL A 98 -16.64 14.37 7.96
N ARG A 99 -16.67 15.70 7.90
CA ARG A 99 -16.35 16.47 6.67
C ARG A 99 -14.94 16.16 6.15
N PHE A 100 -13.95 16.11 7.05
CA PHE A 100 -12.59 15.72 6.72
C PHE A 100 -12.52 14.30 6.17
N TRP A 101 -13.18 13.35 6.84
CA TRP A 101 -13.22 11.94 6.44
C TRP A 101 -13.86 11.76 5.06
N CYS A 102 -14.99 12.41 4.76
CA CYS A 102 -15.65 12.32 3.45
C CYS A 102 -14.68 12.73 2.32
N VAL A 103 -14.02 13.89 2.46
CA VAL A 103 -13.05 14.37 1.47
C VAL A 103 -11.87 13.40 1.36
N ARG A 104 -11.31 12.98 2.50
CA ARG A 104 -10.18 12.05 2.55
C ARG A 104 -10.49 10.74 1.84
N THR A 105 -11.64 10.13 2.12
CA THR A 105 -12.08 8.86 1.55
C THR A 105 -12.27 8.97 0.05
N LEU A 106 -12.93 10.03 -0.44
CA LEU A 106 -13.13 10.23 -1.88
C LEU A 106 -11.80 10.50 -2.62
N VAL A 107 -10.91 11.33 -2.05
CA VAL A 107 -9.59 11.60 -2.64
C VAL A 107 -8.74 10.33 -2.69
N ALA A 108 -8.74 9.51 -1.64
CA ALA A 108 -7.98 8.26 -1.58
C ALA A 108 -8.54 7.17 -2.50
N ALA A 109 -9.86 7.16 -2.73
CA ALA A 109 -10.55 6.22 -3.61
C ALA A 109 -10.45 6.59 -5.10
N ASN A 110 -10.10 7.83 -5.43
CA ASN A 110 -10.14 8.36 -6.80
C ASN A 110 -9.26 7.54 -7.77
N PRO A 111 -9.86 6.93 -8.82
CA PRO A 111 -9.12 6.12 -9.79
C PRO A 111 -8.16 6.95 -10.65
N LEU A 112 -8.51 8.19 -11.03
CA LEU A 112 -7.63 9.07 -11.78
C LEU A 112 -6.37 9.37 -10.99
N ALA A 113 -6.50 9.67 -9.69
CA ALA A 113 -5.36 9.91 -8.81
C ALA A 113 -4.41 8.69 -8.77
N ARG A 114 -4.95 7.47 -8.74
CA ARG A 114 -4.16 6.22 -8.71
C ARG A 114 -3.51 5.87 -10.05
N LEU A 115 -4.21 6.10 -11.17
CA LEU A 115 -3.76 5.70 -12.50
C LEU A 115 -2.80 6.71 -13.14
N THR A 116 -2.94 7.99 -12.80
CA THR A 116 -2.17 9.11 -13.39
C THR A 116 -0.93 9.53 -12.59
N VAL A 117 -0.59 8.83 -11.50
CA VAL A 117 0.62 9.10 -10.70
C VAL A 117 1.87 9.21 -11.57
N GLY A 118 2.65 10.27 -11.37
CA GLY A 118 3.86 10.58 -12.15
C GLY A 118 3.58 11.27 -13.49
N THR A 119 2.40 11.85 -13.69
CA THR A 119 2.04 12.55 -14.95
C THR A 119 1.52 13.96 -14.71
N PRO A 120 1.45 14.82 -15.74
CA PRO A 120 0.94 16.18 -15.58
C PRO A 120 -0.51 16.22 -15.11
N LEU A 121 -1.32 15.22 -15.46
CA LEU A 121 -2.73 15.09 -15.03
C LEU A 121 -2.85 15.00 -13.51
N TYR A 122 -1.95 14.26 -12.86
CA TYR A 122 -1.94 14.16 -11.40
C TYR A 122 -1.62 15.50 -10.74
N THR A 123 -0.65 16.25 -11.29
CA THR A 123 -0.36 17.61 -10.77
C THR A 123 -1.52 18.57 -10.98
N LEU A 124 -2.25 18.46 -12.10
CA LEU A 124 -3.46 19.25 -12.37
C LEU A 124 -4.57 18.92 -11.36
N TYR A 125 -4.80 17.63 -11.09
CA TYR A 125 -5.75 17.17 -10.09
C TYR A 125 -5.43 17.72 -8.69
N LEU A 126 -4.16 17.63 -8.25
CA LEU A 126 -3.74 18.18 -6.96
C LEU A 126 -3.90 19.71 -6.89
N ARG A 127 -3.64 20.44 -7.98
CA ARG A 127 -3.90 21.89 -8.07
C ARG A 127 -5.40 22.21 -7.96
N ALA A 128 -6.26 21.43 -8.61
CA ALA A 128 -7.71 21.61 -8.54
C ALA A 128 -8.25 21.36 -7.12
N LEU A 129 -7.61 20.47 -6.35
CA LEU A 129 -7.87 20.31 -4.92
C LEU A 129 -7.31 21.46 -4.06
N GLY A 130 -6.47 22.34 -4.60
CA GLY A 130 -5.94 23.52 -3.90
C GLY A 130 -4.42 23.54 -3.68
N ALA A 131 -3.68 22.49 -4.07
CA ALA A 131 -2.23 22.46 -3.88
C ALA A 131 -1.48 23.46 -4.77
N ARG A 132 -0.43 24.07 -4.21
CA ARG A 132 0.45 25.00 -4.94
C ARG A 132 1.62 24.24 -5.52
N ILE A 133 1.45 23.73 -6.75
CA ILE A 133 2.48 22.92 -7.43
C ILE A 133 3.07 23.72 -8.60
N GLY A 134 4.39 23.89 -8.62
CA GLY A 134 5.12 24.57 -9.69
C GLY A 134 5.16 23.79 -11.02
N PRO A 135 5.53 24.44 -12.13
CA PRO A 135 5.65 23.77 -13.42
C PRO A 135 6.75 22.69 -13.40
N ARG A 136 6.56 21.62 -14.17
CA ARG A 136 7.51 20.48 -14.30
C ARG A 136 7.78 19.69 -13.00
N ALA A 137 7.08 19.98 -11.90
CA ALA A 137 7.12 19.11 -10.72
C ALA A 137 6.63 17.69 -11.06
N LEU A 138 7.34 16.69 -10.56
CA LEU A 138 7.07 15.27 -10.78
C LEU A 138 6.73 14.59 -9.46
N VAL A 139 5.48 14.16 -9.31
CA VAL A 139 4.97 13.56 -8.07
C VAL A 139 4.60 12.09 -8.31
N PHE A 140 5.38 11.19 -7.72
CA PHE A 140 5.19 9.74 -7.85
C PHE A 140 4.55 9.06 -6.63
N THR A 141 4.31 9.78 -5.53
CA THR A 141 3.63 9.17 -4.38
C THR A 141 2.19 8.78 -4.75
N ARG A 142 1.80 7.57 -4.31
CA ARG A 142 0.43 7.04 -4.42
C ARG A 142 -0.44 7.43 -3.23
N TRP A 143 0.19 7.90 -2.15
CA TRP A 143 -0.49 8.45 -0.98
C TRP A 143 -0.86 9.90 -1.28
N ALA A 144 -2.03 10.09 -1.90
CA ALA A 144 -2.49 11.41 -2.31
C ALA A 144 -2.58 12.35 -1.10
N PRO A 145 -1.94 13.54 -1.16
CA PRO A 145 -2.08 14.56 -0.12
C PRO A 145 -3.53 14.94 0.09
N ILE A 146 -3.97 15.03 1.35
CA ILE A 146 -5.38 15.30 1.69
C ILE A 146 -5.59 16.77 1.98
N CYS A 147 -4.71 17.38 2.78
CA CYS A 147 -4.75 18.81 3.09
C CYS A 147 -4.01 19.62 2.01
N THR A 148 -4.51 19.53 0.79
CA THR A 148 -3.86 20.06 -0.43
C THR A 148 -3.55 21.55 -0.38
N ASP A 149 -4.41 22.43 0.18
CA ASP A 149 -4.11 23.89 0.25
C ASP A 149 -2.89 24.23 1.11
N LEU A 150 -2.48 23.30 1.98
CA LEU A 150 -1.30 23.40 2.85
C LEU A 150 -0.03 22.83 2.22
N LEU A 151 -0.14 22.22 1.03
CA LEU A 151 1.00 21.68 0.29
C LEU A 151 1.51 22.70 -0.73
N THR A 152 2.79 23.03 -0.62
CA THR A 152 3.52 23.84 -1.60
C THR A 152 4.68 23.02 -2.17
N VAL A 153 4.75 22.90 -3.49
CA VAL A 153 5.79 22.19 -4.22
C VAL A 153 6.32 23.12 -5.31
N GLY A 154 7.62 23.39 -5.32
CA GLY A 154 8.26 24.28 -6.29
C GLY A 154 8.27 23.74 -7.73
N ALA A 155 8.82 24.55 -8.64
CA ALA A 155 9.06 24.11 -10.01
C ALA A 155 10.17 23.05 -10.06
N ASP A 156 10.14 22.13 -11.02
CA ASP A 156 11.22 21.15 -11.24
C ASP A 156 11.54 20.22 -10.04
N THR A 157 10.66 20.14 -9.05
CA THR A 157 10.79 19.24 -7.90
C THR A 157 10.50 17.79 -8.29
N VAL A 158 11.21 16.83 -7.70
CA VAL A 158 10.95 15.38 -7.86
C VAL A 158 10.58 14.77 -6.51
N ILE A 159 9.38 14.18 -6.42
CA ILE A 159 8.92 13.43 -5.26
C ILE A 159 8.75 11.97 -5.68
N ARG A 160 9.53 11.08 -5.06
CA ARG A 160 9.55 9.64 -5.37
C ARG A 160 8.31 8.90 -4.85
N GLN A 161 8.25 7.60 -5.18
CA GLN A 161 7.14 6.73 -4.79
C GLN A 161 7.12 6.52 -3.28
N GLU A 162 5.95 6.18 -2.74
CA GLU A 162 5.78 5.74 -1.34
C GLU A 162 6.18 6.78 -0.27
N SER A 163 6.40 8.04 -0.66
CA SER A 163 6.64 9.12 0.29
C SER A 163 5.32 9.63 0.88
N PHE A 164 5.28 9.91 2.18
CA PHE A 164 4.12 10.47 2.87
C PHE A 164 4.22 12.01 2.96
N LEU A 165 3.20 12.69 2.44
CA LEU A 165 3.06 14.16 2.45
C LEU A 165 1.57 14.53 2.63
N ASN A 166 0.96 13.97 3.69
CA ASN A 166 -0.48 13.98 3.92
C ASN A 166 -1.04 15.39 4.18
N GLY A 167 -0.22 16.28 4.77
CA GLY A 167 -0.63 17.60 5.26
C GLY A 167 -1.47 17.55 6.54
N TYR A 168 -1.58 16.38 7.15
CA TYR A 168 -2.17 16.17 8.46
C TYR A 168 -1.48 15.01 9.20
N ARG A 169 -1.64 15.00 10.52
CA ARG A 169 -1.37 13.85 11.39
C ARG A 169 -2.49 13.71 12.40
N ALA A 170 -2.76 12.51 12.88
CA ALA A 170 -3.63 12.30 14.03
C ALA A 170 -2.77 12.21 15.30
N CYS A 171 -3.12 12.98 16.32
CA CYS A 171 -2.45 13.00 17.62
C CYS A 171 -3.48 13.33 18.72
N ASP A 172 -3.41 12.63 19.85
CA ASP A 172 -4.18 12.93 21.06
C ASP A 172 -5.67 13.22 20.75
N GLY A 173 -6.36 12.24 20.18
CA GLY A 173 -7.79 12.37 19.90
C GLY A 173 -8.19 13.43 18.85
N ALA A 174 -7.25 13.97 18.08
CA ALA A 174 -7.51 15.00 17.07
C ALA A 174 -6.69 14.82 15.78
N ILE A 175 -7.20 15.35 14.67
CA ILE A 175 -6.45 15.56 13.43
C ILE A 175 -5.81 16.95 13.48
N GLU A 176 -4.50 17.02 13.42
CA GLU A 176 -3.73 18.25 13.27
C GLU A 176 -3.38 18.43 11.80
N THR A 177 -3.84 19.54 11.20
CA THR A 177 -3.48 19.92 9.83
C THR A 177 -2.35 20.95 9.86
N GLY A 178 -1.41 20.85 8.93
CA GLY A 178 -0.30 21.80 8.87
C GLY A 178 0.43 21.81 7.52
N PRO A 179 1.24 22.86 7.27
CA PRO A 179 1.88 23.08 5.98
C PRO A 179 3.03 22.12 5.73
N VAL A 180 3.20 21.75 4.46
CA VAL A 180 4.40 21.05 3.96
C VAL A 180 4.91 21.85 2.75
N THR A 181 6.11 22.41 2.87
CA THR A 181 6.70 23.26 1.82
C THR A 181 7.93 22.59 1.24
N ILE A 182 7.94 22.40 -0.07
CA ILE A 182 9.05 21.80 -0.82
C ILE A 182 9.46 22.81 -1.90
N GLY A 183 10.71 23.27 -1.87
CA GLY A 183 11.27 24.27 -2.78
C GLY A 183 11.41 23.80 -4.23
N ALA A 184 11.81 24.73 -5.10
CA ALA A 184 12.05 24.48 -6.51
C ALA A 184 13.32 23.64 -6.72
N GLY A 185 13.29 22.70 -7.66
CA GLY A 185 14.42 21.81 -7.95
C GLY A 185 14.75 20.82 -6.83
N ALA A 186 13.92 20.74 -5.78
CA ALA A 186 14.18 19.87 -4.65
C ALA A 186 13.88 18.39 -4.96
N PHE A 187 14.50 17.48 -4.21
CA PHE A 187 14.34 16.03 -4.35
C PHE A 187 13.86 15.41 -3.04
N VAL A 188 12.79 14.60 -3.11
CA VAL A 188 12.30 13.79 -1.99
C VAL A 188 12.42 12.31 -2.35
N GLY A 189 13.27 11.61 -1.60
CA GLY A 189 13.53 10.19 -1.73
C GLY A 189 12.32 9.27 -1.55
N GLU A 190 12.50 8.05 -2.04
CA GLU A 190 11.49 6.99 -1.97
C GLU A 190 11.34 6.51 -0.53
N HIS A 191 10.10 6.18 -0.11
CA HIS A 191 9.79 5.82 1.28
C HIS A 191 10.12 6.91 2.32
N SER A 192 10.16 8.18 1.92
CA SER A 192 10.42 9.29 2.86
C SER A 192 9.14 9.84 3.48
N THR A 193 9.17 10.22 4.76
CA THR A 193 8.01 10.71 5.50
C THR A 193 8.18 12.18 5.88
N LEU A 194 7.32 13.06 5.37
CA LEU A 194 7.32 14.49 5.70
C LEU A 194 6.14 14.77 6.64
N ASP A 195 6.43 15.10 7.90
CA ASP A 195 5.42 15.52 8.87
C ASP A 195 4.91 16.94 8.57
N ILE A 196 3.90 17.39 9.29
CA ILE A 196 3.41 18.78 9.19
C ILE A 196 4.43 19.79 9.75
N GLY A 197 4.44 21.00 9.20
CA GLY A 197 5.31 22.08 9.65
C GLY A 197 6.75 22.01 9.12
N VAL A 198 7.03 21.14 8.14
CA VAL A 198 8.38 20.96 7.58
C VAL A 198 8.62 21.78 6.33
N ARG A 199 9.90 22.09 6.08
CA ARG A 199 10.34 22.84 4.90
C ARG A 199 11.54 22.19 4.23
N LEU A 200 11.52 22.11 2.91
CA LEU A 200 12.66 21.75 2.06
C LEU A 200 13.00 22.97 1.21
N GLY A 201 14.22 23.49 1.30
CA GLY A 201 14.68 24.63 0.52
C GLY A 201 14.81 24.33 -0.98
N ASP A 202 15.10 25.37 -1.77
CA ASP A 202 15.32 25.22 -3.22
C ASP A 202 16.58 24.39 -3.48
N GLY A 203 16.51 23.43 -4.42
CA GLY A 203 17.60 22.52 -4.76
C GLY A 203 17.99 21.53 -3.65
N ALA A 204 17.28 21.52 -2.51
CA ALA A 204 17.57 20.62 -1.40
C ALA A 204 17.21 19.17 -1.72
N GLN A 205 17.94 18.21 -1.15
CA GLN A 205 17.70 16.78 -1.37
C GLN A 205 17.49 16.05 -0.04
N LEU A 206 16.40 15.31 0.05
CA LEU A 206 16.13 14.37 1.13
C LEU A 206 16.33 12.95 0.60
N GLY A 207 17.21 12.18 1.24
CA GLY A 207 17.52 10.80 0.87
C GLY A 207 16.33 9.84 0.92
N HIS A 208 16.53 8.65 0.37
CA HIS A 208 15.57 7.53 0.50
C HIS A 208 15.40 7.13 1.98
N ALA A 209 14.25 6.55 2.32
CA ALA A 209 13.94 6.04 3.66
C ALA A 209 14.28 7.05 4.79
N SER A 210 14.01 8.33 4.55
CA SER A 210 14.35 9.44 5.45
C SER A 210 13.09 10.18 5.92
N SER A 211 13.13 10.83 7.07
CA SER A 211 11.97 11.55 7.61
C SER A 211 12.29 12.96 8.06
N LEU A 212 11.36 13.87 7.78
CA LEU A 212 11.37 15.23 8.34
C LEU A 212 10.24 15.35 9.33
N HIS A 213 10.58 15.78 10.53
CA HIS A 213 9.66 15.98 11.63
C HIS A 213 9.33 17.46 11.79
N GLU A 214 8.19 17.74 12.42
CA GLU A 214 7.74 19.09 12.72
C GLU A 214 8.86 19.99 13.26
N GLY A 215 8.97 21.19 12.67
CA GLY A 215 10.01 22.17 12.98
C GLY A 215 11.31 21.99 12.19
N GLN A 216 11.55 20.84 11.54
CA GLN A 216 12.73 20.66 10.71
C GLN A 216 12.61 21.39 9.37
N SER A 217 13.71 22.03 8.99
CA SER A 217 13.87 22.69 7.69
C SER A 217 15.22 22.28 7.10
N VAL A 218 15.21 21.79 5.86
CA VAL A 218 16.43 21.56 5.09
C VAL A 218 16.78 22.84 4.34
N PRO A 219 17.96 23.45 4.56
CA PRO A 219 18.39 24.64 3.82
C PRO A 219 18.51 24.40 2.31
N ALA A 220 18.51 25.48 1.54
CA ALA A 220 18.61 25.41 0.07
C ALA A 220 19.95 24.79 -0.37
N GLY A 221 19.91 23.89 -1.36
CA GLY A 221 21.08 23.20 -1.91
C GLY A 221 21.72 22.13 -1.01
N GLU A 222 21.26 21.99 0.23
CA GLU A 222 21.78 20.97 1.15
C GLU A 222 21.20 19.58 0.88
N ARG A 223 21.97 18.55 1.23
CA ARG A 223 21.53 17.15 1.20
C ARG A 223 21.39 16.63 2.62
N TRP A 224 20.24 16.04 2.93
CA TRP A 224 19.91 15.49 4.23
C TRP A 224 19.41 14.05 4.09
N TYR A 225 19.59 13.26 5.14
CA TYR A 225 19.24 11.84 5.15
C TYR A 225 19.01 11.34 6.58
N GLY A 226 18.28 10.24 6.72
CA GLY A 226 17.98 9.66 8.03
C GLY A 226 16.57 9.92 8.54
N SER A 227 16.23 9.29 9.66
CA SER A 227 14.97 9.41 10.39
C SER A 227 15.29 9.51 11.89
N PRO A 228 15.37 10.73 12.47
CA PRO A 228 15.19 12.04 11.85
C PRO A 228 16.27 12.37 10.82
N ALA A 229 15.93 13.19 9.82
CA ALA A 229 16.91 13.63 8.84
C ALA A 229 17.97 14.54 9.49
N ARG A 230 19.22 14.33 9.06
CA ARG A 230 20.42 15.13 9.39
C ARG A 230 21.23 15.44 8.12
N PRO A 231 22.14 16.44 8.12
CA PRO A 231 23.00 16.71 6.98
C PRO A 231 23.77 15.46 6.52
N ALA A 232 23.80 15.24 5.20
CA ALA A 232 24.51 14.13 4.58
C ALA A 232 26.00 14.44 4.44
N PRO A 233 26.89 13.43 4.56
CA PRO A 233 28.31 13.59 4.26
C PRO A 233 28.54 14.02 2.81
N GLU A 234 29.74 14.55 2.54
CA GLU A 234 30.15 14.89 1.17
C GLU A 234 30.04 13.68 0.22
N GLY A 235 29.68 13.95 -1.04
CA GLY A 235 29.52 12.92 -2.07
C GLY A 235 28.19 12.16 -2.05
N TYR A 236 27.26 12.49 -1.14
CA TYR A 236 25.87 12.02 -1.22
C TYR A 236 25.07 12.85 -2.22
N GLU A 237 24.71 12.23 -3.34
CA GLU A 237 23.89 12.83 -4.40
C GLU A 237 22.76 11.85 -4.75
N TYR A 238 21.51 12.28 -4.57
CA TYR A 238 20.34 11.44 -4.83
C TYR A 238 19.70 11.74 -6.19
N LEU A 239 19.86 12.96 -6.70
CA LEU A 239 19.44 13.35 -8.04
C LEU A 239 20.61 13.24 -9.04
N THR A 240 20.84 12.03 -9.56
CA THR A 240 22.00 11.73 -10.42
C THR A 240 21.73 11.87 -11.92
N VAL A 241 20.49 12.15 -12.33
CA VAL A 241 20.07 12.15 -13.74
C VAL A 241 20.09 13.56 -14.31
N PRO A 242 20.82 13.81 -15.42
CA PRO A 242 20.83 15.11 -16.04
C PRO A 242 19.49 15.42 -16.72
N PRO A 243 19.05 16.69 -16.74
CA PRO A 243 17.81 17.09 -17.41
C PRO A 243 17.89 16.84 -18.91
N ALA A 244 16.74 16.62 -19.55
CA ALA A 244 16.63 16.47 -21.00
C ALA A 244 15.50 17.34 -21.56
N ARG A 245 15.52 17.63 -22.87
CA ARG A 245 14.51 18.49 -23.49
C ARG A 245 13.11 17.87 -23.40
N CYS A 246 12.25 18.48 -22.58
CA CYS A 246 10.86 18.07 -22.40
C CYS A 246 9.90 19.25 -22.66
N GLY A 247 9.42 19.35 -23.90
CA GLY A 247 8.52 20.44 -24.34
C GLY A 247 7.11 20.39 -23.73
N ARG A 248 6.38 21.50 -23.83
CA ARG A 248 4.95 21.57 -23.42
C ARG A 248 4.08 20.65 -24.28
N LEU A 249 4.25 20.67 -25.61
CA LEU A 249 3.49 19.83 -26.55
C LEU A 249 3.59 18.35 -26.20
N ARG A 250 4.80 17.84 -25.93
CA ARG A 250 5.04 16.45 -25.51
C ARG A 250 4.24 16.05 -24.27
N ARG A 251 4.19 16.91 -23.25
CA ARG A 251 3.42 16.69 -22.03
C ARG A 251 1.92 16.64 -22.31
N VAL A 252 1.41 17.58 -23.10
CA VAL A 252 0.00 17.63 -23.48
C VAL A 252 -0.38 16.40 -24.29
N CYS A 253 0.37 16.05 -25.33
CA CYS A 253 0.13 14.85 -26.13
C CYS A 253 0.14 13.58 -25.27
N HIS A 254 1.10 13.43 -24.36
CA HIS A 254 1.13 12.29 -23.45
C HIS A 254 -0.10 12.23 -22.54
N SER A 255 -0.52 13.36 -21.96
CA SER A 255 -1.72 13.43 -21.13
C SER A 255 -2.98 13.10 -21.92
N VAL A 256 -3.12 13.60 -23.14
CA VAL A 256 -4.26 13.29 -24.02
C VAL A 256 -4.29 11.82 -24.40
N VAL A 257 -3.18 11.28 -24.89
CA VAL A 257 -3.07 9.85 -25.24
C VAL A 257 -3.35 8.97 -24.02
N MET A 258 -2.82 9.34 -22.85
CA MET A 258 -3.10 8.61 -21.62
C MET A 258 -4.58 8.64 -21.26
N LEU A 259 -5.25 9.79 -21.34
CA LEU A 259 -6.69 9.88 -21.10
C LEU A 259 -7.46 9.00 -22.08
N LEU A 260 -7.16 9.07 -23.38
CA LEU A 260 -7.80 8.23 -24.40
C LEU A 260 -7.64 6.73 -24.13
N VAL A 261 -6.42 6.31 -23.75
CA VAL A 261 -6.14 4.92 -23.38
C VAL A 261 -6.91 4.55 -22.11
N LEU A 262 -6.91 5.41 -21.09
CA LEU A 262 -7.63 5.15 -19.85
C LEU A 262 -9.14 5.03 -20.11
N THR A 263 -9.75 5.94 -20.86
CA THR A 263 -11.18 5.88 -21.18
C THR A 263 -11.52 4.70 -22.06
N ALA A 264 -10.65 4.31 -23.00
CA ALA A 264 -10.84 3.10 -23.79
C ALA A 264 -10.78 1.85 -22.90
N THR A 265 -9.82 1.75 -21.99
CA THR A 265 -9.69 0.59 -21.10
C THR A 265 -10.82 0.51 -20.07
N VAL A 266 -11.22 1.64 -19.47
CA VAL A 266 -12.37 1.70 -18.56
C VAL A 266 -13.66 1.39 -19.31
N GLY A 267 -13.85 1.93 -20.51
CA GLY A 267 -15.00 1.63 -21.36
C GLY A 267 -15.13 0.14 -21.66
N VAL A 268 -14.03 -0.56 -21.97
CA VAL A 268 -14.05 -2.03 -22.12
C VAL A 268 -14.45 -2.73 -20.82
N ALA A 269 -13.92 -2.28 -19.68
CA ALA A 269 -14.31 -2.85 -18.39
C ALA A 269 -15.80 -2.63 -18.10
N GLU A 270 -16.34 -1.46 -18.43
CA GLU A 270 -17.77 -1.15 -18.34
C GLU A 270 -18.59 -1.99 -19.31
N VAL A 271 -18.15 -2.24 -20.55
CA VAL A 271 -18.84 -3.22 -21.44
C VAL A 271 -18.89 -4.58 -20.79
N VAL A 272 -17.79 -5.04 -20.20
CA VAL A 272 -17.74 -6.36 -19.56
C VAL A 272 -18.70 -6.39 -18.36
N VAL A 273 -18.65 -5.36 -17.50
CA VAL A 273 -19.57 -5.25 -16.36
C VAL A 273 -21.01 -5.17 -16.85
N ALA A 274 -21.34 -4.25 -17.75
CA ALA A 274 -22.67 -4.07 -18.30
C ALA A 274 -23.19 -5.31 -19.03
N ALA A 275 -22.34 -6.02 -19.79
CA ALA A 275 -22.70 -7.30 -20.38
C ALA A 275 -23.02 -8.33 -19.28
N LEU A 276 -22.26 -8.39 -18.18
CA LEU A 276 -22.58 -9.22 -17.01
C LEU A 276 -23.87 -8.77 -16.28
N LEU A 277 -24.18 -7.46 -16.29
CA LEU A 277 -25.36 -6.87 -15.63
C LEU A 277 -26.64 -7.02 -16.46
N GLU A 278 -26.63 -6.69 -17.75
CA GLU A 278 -27.78 -6.80 -18.67
C GLU A 278 -28.13 -8.26 -18.94
N SER A 279 -27.13 -9.11 -18.95
CA SER A 279 -27.34 -10.54 -18.98
C SER A 279 -27.76 -11.10 -17.62
N ARG A 280 -27.96 -10.32 -16.54
CA ARG A 280 -28.39 -10.88 -15.23
C ARG A 280 -29.60 -11.82 -15.31
N PRO A 281 -30.69 -11.52 -16.04
CA PRO A 281 -31.83 -12.45 -16.15
C PRO A 281 -31.60 -13.52 -17.23
N ALA A 282 -30.97 -13.14 -18.35
CA ALA A 282 -30.77 -13.99 -19.52
C ALA A 282 -29.56 -14.92 -19.40
N LEU A 283 -28.40 -14.49 -18.89
CA LEU A 283 -27.25 -15.34 -18.53
C LEU A 283 -27.62 -16.33 -17.43
N VAL A 284 -28.39 -15.93 -16.41
CA VAL A 284 -28.95 -16.87 -15.43
C VAL A 284 -29.84 -17.87 -16.17
N HIS A 285 -30.84 -17.44 -16.92
CA HIS A 285 -31.73 -18.39 -17.61
C HIS A 285 -31.04 -19.24 -18.72
N THR A 286 -30.06 -18.71 -19.46
CA THR A 286 -29.44 -19.31 -20.65
C THR A 286 -28.18 -20.12 -20.34
N VAL A 287 -27.39 -19.75 -19.32
CA VAL A 287 -26.22 -20.54 -18.88
C VAL A 287 -26.64 -21.62 -17.88
N THR A 288 -27.53 -21.27 -16.95
CA THR A 288 -27.83 -22.10 -15.77
C THR A 288 -29.13 -22.91 -15.93
N GLY A 289 -30.08 -22.40 -16.72
CA GLY A 289 -31.48 -22.85 -16.69
C GLY A 289 -32.11 -22.78 -15.29
N ALA A 290 -31.51 -22.04 -14.35
CA ALA A 290 -31.86 -22.01 -12.94
C ALA A 290 -32.89 -20.92 -12.66
N VAL A 291 -33.91 -21.31 -11.92
CA VAL A 291 -34.95 -20.43 -11.38
C VAL A 291 -34.50 -20.02 -9.98
N GLY A 292 -33.82 -18.87 -9.86
CA GLY A 292 -33.48 -18.24 -8.58
C GLY A 292 -32.62 -19.06 -7.60
N PRO A 293 -32.44 -18.57 -6.36
CA PRO A 293 -31.66 -19.24 -5.30
C PRO A 293 -32.27 -20.56 -4.80
N ASP A 294 -33.49 -20.89 -5.24
CA ASP A 294 -34.19 -22.14 -4.91
C ASP A 294 -33.66 -23.35 -5.70
N SER A 295 -32.90 -23.11 -6.77
CA SER A 295 -32.30 -24.15 -7.59
C SER A 295 -30.81 -24.34 -7.29
N TRP A 296 -30.35 -25.59 -7.15
CA TRP A 296 -28.92 -25.89 -6.95
C TRP A 296 -28.04 -25.39 -8.11
N ARG A 297 -28.61 -25.31 -9.32
CA ARG A 297 -27.92 -24.82 -10.52
C ARG A 297 -27.44 -23.38 -10.35
N TYR A 298 -28.23 -22.51 -9.71
CA TYR A 298 -27.85 -21.15 -9.38
C TYR A 298 -26.47 -21.05 -8.71
N TYR A 299 -26.21 -21.93 -7.73
CA TYR A 299 -24.94 -21.99 -7.01
C TYR A 299 -23.82 -22.62 -7.85
N ALA A 300 -24.14 -23.66 -8.64
CA ALA A 300 -23.17 -24.33 -9.50
C ALA A 300 -22.62 -23.36 -10.56
N ASP A 301 -23.49 -22.63 -11.23
CA ASP A 301 -23.11 -21.70 -12.28
C ASP A 301 -22.37 -20.47 -11.75
N GLY A 302 -22.80 -19.94 -10.60
CA GLY A 302 -22.04 -18.88 -9.91
C GLY A 302 -20.60 -19.32 -9.58
N LEU A 303 -20.42 -20.58 -9.18
CA LEU A 303 -19.11 -21.16 -8.95
C LEU A 303 -18.32 -21.38 -10.25
N GLU A 304 -18.95 -21.88 -11.31
CA GLU A 304 -18.30 -22.10 -12.62
C GLU A 304 -17.79 -20.79 -13.23
N ILE A 305 -18.62 -19.74 -13.24
CA ILE A 305 -18.24 -18.40 -13.72
C ILE A 305 -17.10 -17.84 -12.86
N ALA A 306 -17.22 -17.91 -11.53
CA ALA A 306 -16.19 -17.42 -10.62
C ALA A 306 -14.87 -18.17 -10.79
N ALA A 307 -14.91 -19.49 -10.90
CA ALA A 307 -13.74 -20.33 -11.08
C ALA A 307 -13.09 -20.06 -12.44
N GLY A 308 -13.87 -20.01 -13.52
CA GLY A 308 -13.40 -19.66 -14.85
C GLY A 308 -12.71 -18.30 -14.89
N MET A 309 -13.31 -17.28 -14.26
CA MET A 309 -12.74 -15.93 -14.18
C MET A 309 -11.44 -15.90 -13.35
N VAL A 310 -11.47 -16.42 -12.12
CA VAL A 310 -10.32 -16.35 -11.20
C VAL A 310 -9.17 -17.22 -11.69
N LEU A 311 -9.42 -18.48 -12.03
CA LEU A 311 -8.39 -19.41 -12.49
C LEU A 311 -7.89 -19.04 -13.89
N GLY A 312 -8.79 -18.62 -14.78
CA GLY A 312 -8.43 -18.16 -16.12
C GLY A 312 -7.53 -16.94 -16.08
N LEU A 313 -7.87 -15.90 -15.30
CA LEU A 313 -7.02 -14.71 -15.13
C LEU A 313 -5.71 -15.03 -14.40
N ALA A 314 -5.74 -15.91 -13.40
CA ALA A 314 -4.54 -16.36 -12.71
C ALA A 314 -3.56 -17.05 -13.67
N LEU A 315 -4.04 -17.98 -14.49
CA LEU A 315 -3.24 -18.68 -15.48
C LEU A 315 -2.75 -17.73 -16.57
N LEU A 316 -3.67 -17.00 -17.21
CA LEU A 316 -3.35 -16.10 -18.32
C LEU A 316 -2.29 -15.07 -17.92
N GLY A 317 -2.49 -14.36 -16.81
CA GLY A 317 -1.52 -13.34 -16.42
C GLY A 317 -0.24 -13.90 -15.81
N SER A 318 -0.21 -15.14 -15.29
CA SER A 318 1.05 -15.79 -14.91
C SER A 318 2.00 -16.01 -16.09
N VAL A 319 1.46 -16.07 -17.32
CA VAL A 319 2.22 -16.16 -18.57
C VAL A 319 2.39 -14.79 -19.20
N LEU A 320 1.29 -14.05 -19.39
CA LEU A 320 1.27 -12.80 -20.14
C LEU A 320 2.08 -11.70 -19.45
N VAL A 321 1.99 -11.57 -18.12
CA VAL A 321 2.69 -10.50 -17.38
C VAL A 321 4.22 -10.64 -17.52
N PRO A 322 4.84 -11.81 -17.27
CA PRO A 322 6.25 -12.03 -17.57
C PRO A 322 6.66 -11.78 -19.02
N VAL A 323 5.89 -12.30 -19.98
CA VAL A 323 6.21 -12.16 -21.41
C VAL A 323 6.20 -10.70 -21.82
N LEU A 324 5.15 -9.95 -21.49
CA LEU A 324 5.04 -8.52 -21.79
C LEU A 324 6.10 -7.71 -21.05
N SER A 325 6.33 -7.97 -19.77
CA SER A 325 7.38 -7.31 -19.00
C SER A 325 8.74 -7.44 -19.69
N ARG A 326 9.12 -8.64 -20.13
CA ARG A 326 10.40 -8.88 -20.81
C ARG A 326 10.46 -8.26 -22.20
N LEU A 327 9.42 -8.41 -23.00
CA LEU A 327 9.37 -7.86 -24.35
C LEU A 327 9.51 -6.34 -24.32
N LEU A 328 8.74 -5.67 -23.45
CA LEU A 328 8.77 -4.22 -23.32
C LEU A 328 10.07 -3.73 -22.68
N SER A 329 10.66 -4.49 -21.73
CA SER A 329 11.94 -4.13 -21.11
C SER A 329 13.12 -4.14 -22.09
N ARG A 330 13.09 -4.94 -23.16
CA ARG A 330 14.14 -4.94 -24.20
C ARG A 330 14.27 -3.58 -24.91
N LEU A 331 13.21 -2.79 -24.92
CA LEU A 331 13.19 -1.45 -25.54
C LEU A 331 13.73 -0.35 -24.60
N LEU A 332 14.08 -0.70 -23.35
CA LEU A 332 14.63 0.21 -22.35
C LEU A 332 16.14 -0.04 -22.22
N ALA A 333 16.94 0.77 -22.90
CA ALA A 333 18.41 0.68 -22.82
C ALA A 333 18.91 1.22 -21.46
N ALA A 334 19.63 0.39 -20.71
CA ALA A 334 20.23 0.78 -19.44
C ALA A 334 21.27 1.90 -19.63
N GLY A 335 21.37 2.80 -18.65
CA GLY A 335 22.33 3.91 -18.61
C GLY A 335 22.00 5.09 -19.53
N THR A 336 21.05 4.94 -20.45
CA THR A 336 20.69 6.00 -21.39
C THR A 336 19.65 6.96 -20.80
N VAL A 337 19.87 8.26 -21.00
CA VAL A 337 18.94 9.30 -20.52
C VAL A 337 17.81 9.47 -21.53
N HIS A 338 16.58 9.45 -21.06
CA HIS A 338 15.39 9.61 -21.88
C HIS A 338 14.52 10.76 -21.38
N PRO A 339 13.99 11.61 -22.26
CA PRO A 339 13.03 12.63 -21.85
C PRO A 339 11.71 11.99 -21.38
N LEU A 340 11.10 12.55 -20.33
CA LEU A 340 9.80 12.12 -19.81
C LEU A 340 8.69 12.28 -20.86
N TYR A 341 7.57 11.57 -20.65
CA TYR A 341 6.35 11.71 -21.46
C TYR A 341 6.50 11.38 -22.95
N GLY A 342 7.50 10.58 -23.32
CA GLY A 342 7.56 9.97 -24.65
C GLY A 342 7.23 8.49 -24.61
N VAL A 343 7.41 7.81 -25.74
CA VAL A 343 7.17 6.36 -25.89
C VAL A 343 7.98 5.57 -24.86
N ARG A 344 9.27 5.84 -24.69
CA ARG A 344 10.11 5.14 -23.70
C ARG A 344 9.65 5.34 -22.26
N PHE A 345 9.14 6.52 -21.92
CA PHE A 345 8.56 6.77 -20.60
C PHE A 345 7.26 5.97 -20.41
N ALA A 346 6.37 5.96 -21.41
CA ALA A 346 5.15 5.16 -21.36
C ALA A 346 5.48 3.66 -21.21
N LEU A 347 6.47 3.15 -21.96
CA LEU A 347 6.97 1.78 -21.84
C LEU A 347 7.49 1.48 -20.42
N GLN A 348 8.34 2.34 -19.85
CA GLN A 348 8.85 2.18 -18.48
C GLN A 348 7.71 2.13 -17.47
N ARG A 349 6.72 3.03 -17.58
CA ARG A 349 5.56 3.05 -16.68
C ARG A 349 4.69 1.80 -16.84
N THR A 350 4.54 1.29 -18.06
CA THR A 350 3.79 0.05 -18.33
C THR A 350 4.50 -1.17 -17.76
N VAL A 351 5.81 -1.30 -17.96
CA VAL A 351 6.63 -2.37 -17.34
C VAL A 351 6.50 -2.33 -15.83
N ALA A 352 6.68 -1.16 -15.21
CA ALA A 352 6.53 -1.01 -13.76
C ALA A 352 5.12 -1.37 -13.27
N ARG A 353 4.05 -1.03 -14.01
CA ARG A 353 2.68 -1.40 -13.61
C ARG A 353 2.43 -2.91 -13.74
N LEU A 354 2.82 -3.51 -14.85
CA LEU A 354 2.65 -4.95 -15.11
C LEU A 354 3.39 -5.80 -14.07
N ALA A 355 4.66 -5.46 -13.83
CA ALA A 355 5.52 -6.25 -12.96
C ALA A 355 5.09 -6.16 -11.47
N ASN A 356 4.42 -5.06 -11.07
CA ASN A 356 3.88 -4.87 -9.71
C ASN A 356 2.38 -5.23 -9.55
N ILE A 357 1.81 -6.10 -10.40
CA ILE A 357 0.46 -6.61 -10.17
C ILE A 357 0.45 -7.45 -8.90
N ARG A 358 -0.18 -6.91 -7.84
CA ARG A 358 -0.17 -7.48 -6.49
C ARG A 358 -0.60 -8.95 -6.45
N PHE A 359 -1.58 -9.34 -7.27
CA PHE A 359 -2.09 -10.71 -7.28
C PHE A 359 -0.99 -11.76 -7.49
N TYR A 360 -0.10 -11.58 -8.47
CA TYR A 360 0.94 -12.57 -8.78
C TYR A 360 2.09 -12.57 -7.78
N ILE A 361 2.48 -11.39 -7.28
CA ILE A 361 3.49 -11.29 -6.22
C ILE A 361 2.98 -11.97 -4.95
N PHE A 362 1.71 -11.76 -4.57
CA PHE A 362 1.09 -12.48 -3.46
C PHE A 362 0.94 -13.99 -3.74
N LEU A 363 0.56 -14.38 -4.95
CA LEU A 363 0.37 -15.79 -5.30
C LEU A 363 1.68 -16.59 -5.17
N PHE A 364 2.80 -16.03 -5.64
CA PHE A 364 4.08 -16.73 -5.67
C PHE A 364 5.01 -16.40 -4.49
N GLY A 365 4.87 -15.24 -3.85
CA GLY A 365 5.66 -14.83 -2.68
C GLY A 365 5.56 -15.81 -1.52
N ASP A 366 6.57 -15.82 -0.65
CA ASP A 366 6.73 -16.79 0.45
C ASP A 366 6.66 -18.26 0.00
N SER A 367 7.06 -18.53 -1.24
CA SER A 367 7.15 -19.89 -1.77
C SER A 367 8.32 -20.01 -2.74
N SER A 368 8.82 -21.23 -2.95
CA SER A 368 9.88 -21.51 -3.93
C SER A 368 9.54 -21.01 -5.34
N ALA A 369 8.25 -20.94 -5.68
CA ALA A 369 7.75 -20.50 -6.98
C ALA A 369 8.11 -19.02 -7.29
N ILE A 370 8.33 -18.18 -6.27
CA ILE A 370 8.67 -16.76 -6.49
C ILE A 370 9.95 -16.61 -7.30
N THR A 371 10.95 -17.45 -7.07
CA THR A 371 12.23 -17.35 -7.79
C THR A 371 12.07 -17.65 -9.28
N HIS A 372 11.17 -18.56 -9.63
CA HIS A 372 10.82 -18.87 -11.02
C HIS A 372 10.02 -17.73 -11.65
N TYR A 373 9.05 -17.17 -10.91
CA TYR A 373 8.26 -16.03 -11.38
C TYR A 373 9.13 -14.78 -11.61
N LEU A 374 10.05 -14.46 -10.69
CA LEU A 374 10.97 -13.33 -10.85
C LEU A 374 11.94 -13.53 -12.02
N LYS A 375 12.49 -14.75 -12.20
CA LYS A 375 13.27 -15.09 -13.41
C LYS A 375 12.44 -14.91 -14.68
N ALA A 376 11.18 -15.34 -14.67
CA ALA A 376 10.26 -15.16 -15.78
C ALA A 376 9.97 -13.68 -16.05
N LEU A 377 9.86 -12.83 -15.02
CA LEU A 377 9.72 -11.38 -15.16
C LEU A 377 10.97 -10.70 -15.75
N GLY A 378 12.15 -11.29 -15.54
CA GLY A 378 13.43 -10.84 -16.09
C GLY A 378 14.59 -10.75 -15.10
N TYR A 379 14.39 -11.06 -13.82
CA TYR A 379 15.47 -11.00 -12.82
C TYR A 379 16.61 -11.96 -13.16
N ARG A 380 17.83 -11.52 -12.86
CA ARG A 380 19.03 -12.37 -12.89
C ARG A 380 19.29 -12.94 -11.49
N LEU A 381 18.79 -14.13 -11.26
CA LEU A 381 19.01 -14.92 -10.04
C LEU A 381 19.87 -16.14 -10.42
N ALA A 382 21.20 -16.09 -10.27
CA ALA A 382 22.06 -17.19 -10.72
C ALA A 382 23.37 -17.35 -9.93
N PRO A 383 23.70 -18.58 -9.45
CA PRO A 383 22.77 -19.70 -9.21
C PRO A 383 21.74 -19.35 -8.12
N VAL A 384 20.60 -20.06 -8.09
CA VAL A 384 19.60 -19.89 -7.02
C VAL A 384 19.81 -20.97 -5.98
N GLU A 385 20.05 -20.55 -4.76
CA GLU A 385 19.96 -21.39 -3.58
C GLU A 385 18.56 -21.24 -2.98
N GLN A 386 17.84 -22.35 -2.87
CA GLN A 386 16.41 -22.32 -2.58
C GLN A 386 16.17 -22.50 -1.08
N THR A 387 15.54 -21.52 -0.44
CA THR A 387 15.20 -21.53 1.00
C THR A 387 13.73 -21.88 1.25
N GLY A 388 12.95 -21.99 0.18
CA GLY A 388 11.50 -22.15 0.18
C GLY A 388 10.71 -20.86 0.36
N THR A 389 11.37 -19.76 0.76
CA THR A 389 10.81 -18.42 1.03
C THR A 389 11.86 -17.36 0.67
N ASN A 390 12.44 -17.41 -0.53
CA ASN A 390 13.52 -16.49 -0.91
C ASN A 390 13.08 -15.02 -0.99
N PHE A 391 11.81 -14.76 -1.34
CA PHE A 391 11.26 -13.42 -1.50
C PHE A 391 9.85 -13.35 -0.91
N GLY A 392 9.60 -12.27 -0.17
CA GLY A 392 8.30 -11.94 0.42
C GLY A 392 7.17 -11.65 -0.59
N THR A 393 5.97 -11.44 -0.05
CA THR A 393 4.74 -11.08 -0.78
C THR A 393 4.61 -9.58 -1.08
N MET A 394 5.45 -8.72 -0.49
CA MET A 394 5.42 -7.27 -0.69
C MET A 394 6.61 -6.72 -1.52
N LEU A 395 7.10 -7.48 -2.49
CA LEU A 395 8.15 -7.02 -3.41
C LEU A 395 7.66 -5.90 -4.35
N ARG A 396 8.51 -4.92 -4.62
CA ARG A 396 8.32 -3.87 -5.62
C ARG A 396 9.56 -3.69 -6.49
N HIS A 397 9.35 -3.36 -7.75
CA HIS A 397 10.45 -3.16 -8.71
C HIS A 397 10.02 -2.32 -9.92
N GLU A 398 10.90 -1.51 -10.48
CA GLU A 398 10.53 -0.69 -11.65
C GLU A 398 10.77 -1.44 -12.98
N VAL A 399 11.98 -1.98 -13.21
CA VAL A 399 12.34 -2.73 -14.43
C VAL A 399 12.99 -4.07 -14.07
N PRO A 400 12.25 -5.18 -13.94
CA PRO A 400 12.77 -6.48 -13.50
C PRO A 400 14.04 -6.96 -14.23
N ALA A 401 14.13 -6.70 -15.54
CA ALA A 401 15.25 -7.12 -16.39
C ALA A 401 16.62 -6.54 -16.00
N LEU A 402 16.61 -5.46 -15.21
CA LEU A 402 17.80 -4.75 -14.73
C LEU A 402 18.14 -5.08 -13.28
N SER A 403 17.44 -6.03 -12.67
CA SER A 403 17.65 -6.45 -11.28
C SER A 403 18.44 -7.75 -11.22
N ARG A 404 19.52 -7.75 -10.46
CA ARG A 404 20.35 -8.93 -10.15
C ARG A 404 20.37 -9.15 -8.64
N VAL A 405 20.20 -10.39 -8.22
CA VAL A 405 20.34 -10.80 -6.81
C VAL A 405 21.28 -12.00 -6.75
N GLY A 406 22.27 -11.92 -5.87
CA GLY A 406 23.27 -12.96 -5.65
C GLY A 406 22.68 -14.26 -5.11
N THR A 407 23.43 -15.36 -5.24
CA THR A 407 23.08 -16.66 -4.63
C THR A 407 23.05 -16.56 -3.10
N GLY A 408 22.25 -17.40 -2.46
CA GLY A 408 22.13 -17.44 -0.99
C GLY A 408 21.43 -16.22 -0.38
N THR A 409 21.02 -15.24 -1.17
CA THR A 409 20.35 -14.03 -0.68
C THR A 409 18.87 -14.29 -0.43
N MET A 410 18.40 -13.88 0.75
CA MET A 410 17.02 -13.98 1.20
C MET A 410 16.44 -12.58 1.43
N VAL A 411 15.23 -12.36 0.96
CA VAL A 411 14.54 -11.07 1.00
C VAL A 411 13.18 -11.26 1.65
N SER A 412 12.97 -10.55 2.75
CA SER A 412 11.66 -10.47 3.41
C SER A 412 10.74 -9.48 2.69
N ASP A 413 9.77 -8.92 3.40
CA ASP A 413 8.68 -8.17 2.77
C ASP A 413 8.99 -6.69 2.55
N GLY A 414 8.49 -6.10 1.46
CA GLY A 414 8.58 -4.65 1.28
C GLY A 414 9.90 -4.18 0.66
N LEU A 415 10.69 -5.05 0.02
CA LEU A 415 11.82 -4.62 -0.81
C LEU A 415 11.30 -3.79 -2.00
N SER A 416 11.79 -2.57 -2.15
CA SER A 416 11.62 -1.76 -3.36
C SER A 416 12.95 -1.65 -4.12
N VAL A 417 13.00 -2.26 -5.30
CA VAL A 417 14.17 -2.18 -6.20
C VAL A 417 14.06 -0.95 -7.09
N ALA A 418 14.72 0.13 -6.66
CA ALA A 418 14.67 1.44 -7.31
C ALA A 418 15.75 1.52 -8.41
N ASN A 419 15.42 0.95 -9.58
CA ASN A 419 16.31 0.85 -10.73
C ASN A 419 15.96 1.83 -11.87
N THR A 420 15.08 2.79 -11.61
CA THR A 420 14.82 3.94 -12.47
C THR A 420 14.97 5.24 -11.69
N GLU A 421 15.95 6.04 -12.09
CA GLU A 421 16.21 7.36 -11.55
C GLU A 421 15.48 8.42 -12.40
N PHE A 422 15.02 9.51 -11.78
CA PHE A 422 14.23 10.54 -12.44
C PHE A 422 14.71 11.94 -12.09
N SER A 423 14.74 12.82 -13.09
CA SER A 423 14.75 14.26 -12.92
C SER A 423 13.35 14.83 -13.22
N SER A 424 13.19 16.16 -13.13
CA SER A 424 11.92 16.82 -13.51
C SER A 424 11.55 16.69 -14.99
N THR A 425 12.51 16.28 -15.85
CA THR A 425 12.36 16.28 -17.31
C THR A 425 12.85 15.02 -18.00
N SER A 426 13.61 14.17 -17.33
CA SER A 426 14.21 12.96 -17.87
C SER A 426 14.15 11.80 -16.88
N PHE A 427 14.41 10.59 -17.37
CA PHE A 427 14.64 9.42 -16.55
C PHE A 427 15.79 8.60 -17.13
N ARG A 428 16.44 7.81 -16.27
CA ARG A 428 17.47 6.84 -16.65
C ARG A 428 17.21 5.55 -15.91
N THR A 429 17.21 4.43 -16.63
CA THR A 429 17.20 3.12 -15.99
C THR A 429 18.63 2.68 -15.72
N ALA A 430 18.89 2.10 -14.55
CA ALA A 430 20.21 1.67 -14.12
C ALA A 430 20.14 0.25 -13.54
N PRO A 431 21.16 -0.60 -13.76
CA PRO A 431 21.17 -1.92 -13.14
C PRO A 431 21.26 -1.81 -11.61
N VAL A 432 20.51 -2.65 -10.90
CA VAL A 432 20.64 -2.85 -9.46
C VAL A 432 21.16 -4.26 -9.21
N ALA A 433 22.24 -4.34 -8.44
CA ALA A 433 22.84 -5.60 -8.01
C ALA A 433 22.83 -5.69 -6.49
N ILE A 434 22.19 -6.73 -5.97
CA ILE A 434 22.25 -7.14 -4.57
C ILE A 434 23.26 -8.30 -4.48
N GLY A 435 24.22 -8.19 -3.56
CA GLY A 435 25.27 -9.19 -3.34
C GLY A 435 24.75 -10.58 -2.94
N ARG A 436 25.69 -11.52 -2.78
CA ARG A 436 25.45 -12.91 -2.36
C ARG A 436 25.33 -13.00 -0.84
N HIS A 437 24.61 -14.01 -0.37
CA HIS A 437 24.46 -14.33 1.06
C HIS A 437 23.99 -13.13 1.91
N ASN A 438 23.21 -12.23 1.29
CA ASN A 438 22.62 -11.10 1.97
C ASN A 438 21.28 -11.51 2.58
N TYR A 439 20.94 -10.93 3.72
CA TYR A 439 19.60 -11.00 4.27
C TYR A 439 18.99 -9.60 4.24
N LEU A 440 17.81 -9.44 3.66
CA LEU A 440 17.10 -8.17 3.57
C LEU A 440 15.80 -8.25 4.39
N GLY A 441 15.73 -7.46 5.45
CA GLY A 441 14.55 -7.27 6.29
C GLY A 441 13.45 -6.46 5.62
N ASN A 442 12.49 -6.01 6.42
CA ASN A 442 11.25 -5.46 5.88
C ASN A 442 11.37 -3.99 5.46
N ASN A 443 10.62 -3.58 4.44
CA ASN A 443 10.51 -2.17 3.98
C ASN A 443 11.85 -1.51 3.61
N ILE A 444 12.66 -2.17 2.80
CA ILE A 444 13.97 -1.67 2.34
C ILE A 444 13.84 -1.07 0.94
N VAL A 445 14.35 0.15 0.75
CA VAL A 445 14.57 0.73 -0.58
C VAL A 445 16.01 0.44 -0.99
N TYR A 446 16.19 -0.31 -2.08
CA TYR A 446 17.50 -0.61 -2.64
C TYR A 446 17.71 0.20 -3.93
N PRO A 447 18.43 1.33 -3.87
CA PRO A 447 18.67 2.20 -5.02
C PRO A 447 19.74 1.65 -5.97
N ALA A 448 19.73 2.13 -7.21
CA ALA A 448 20.88 2.00 -8.11
C ALA A 448 22.12 2.66 -7.48
N GLY A 449 23.26 1.95 -7.51
CA GLY A 449 24.50 2.42 -6.87
C GLY A 449 24.58 2.20 -5.36
N GLY A 450 23.67 1.43 -4.75
CA GLY A 450 23.75 1.04 -3.34
C GLY A 450 25.12 0.43 -2.98
N ARG A 451 25.70 0.88 -1.87
CA ARG A 451 27.07 0.55 -1.42
C ARG A 451 27.08 -0.62 -0.44
N THR A 452 26.47 -1.72 -0.85
CA THR A 452 26.46 -3.00 -0.11
C THR A 452 26.93 -4.12 -1.04
N GLY A 453 27.93 -4.89 -0.61
CA GLY A 453 28.47 -6.03 -1.33
C GLY A 453 27.88 -7.34 -0.81
N ASP A 454 28.75 -8.33 -0.62
CA ASP A 454 28.35 -9.68 -0.21
C ASP A 454 28.26 -9.82 1.32
N ASN A 455 27.47 -10.81 1.75
CA ASN A 455 27.29 -11.24 3.12
C ASN A 455 26.87 -10.11 4.09
N CYS A 456 25.85 -9.34 3.72
CA CYS A 456 25.30 -8.25 4.53
C CYS A 456 23.94 -8.60 5.14
N LEU A 457 23.74 -8.24 6.42
CA LEU A 457 22.42 -8.27 7.07
C LEU A 457 21.80 -6.88 7.05
N LEU A 458 20.80 -6.66 6.22
CA LEU A 458 20.11 -5.38 6.07
C LEU A 458 18.82 -5.43 6.89
N ALA A 459 18.79 -4.73 8.04
CA ALA A 459 17.67 -4.80 8.97
C ALA A 459 16.40 -4.11 8.44
N THR A 460 15.27 -4.35 9.10
CA THR A 460 13.99 -3.69 8.79
C THR A 460 14.13 -2.16 8.79
N LYS A 461 13.59 -1.51 7.75
CA LYS A 461 13.66 -0.06 7.50
C LYS A 461 15.07 0.53 7.42
N VAL A 462 16.11 -0.28 7.22
CA VAL A 462 17.46 0.26 7.05
C VAL A 462 17.56 1.11 5.78
N MET A 463 18.26 2.23 5.85
CA MET A 463 18.60 3.00 4.67
C MET A 463 19.87 2.45 4.01
N ILE A 464 19.81 2.16 2.71
CA ILE A 464 20.99 1.72 1.96
C ILE A 464 21.88 2.92 1.60
N PRO A 465 23.18 2.91 1.98
CA PRO A 465 24.09 4.00 1.62
C PRO A 465 24.30 4.05 0.10
N VAL A 466 24.34 5.25 -0.47
CA VAL A 466 24.58 5.50 -1.91
C VAL A 466 26.00 5.99 -2.21
N SER A 467 26.75 6.35 -1.17
CA SER A 467 28.13 6.83 -1.25
C SER A 467 28.97 6.27 -0.10
N GLY A 468 30.28 6.50 -0.12
CA GLY A 468 31.23 5.92 0.85
C GLY A 468 31.71 4.51 0.47
N PRO A 469 32.36 3.76 1.40
CA PRO A 469 32.88 2.43 1.12
C PRO A 469 31.75 1.40 0.94
N VAL A 470 31.99 0.39 0.11
CA VAL A 470 31.09 -0.77 -0.02
C VAL A 470 31.16 -1.57 1.27
N ARG A 471 30.00 -1.82 1.89
CA ARG A 471 29.90 -2.61 3.13
C ARG A 471 29.77 -4.08 2.78
N GLU A 472 30.59 -4.93 3.41
CA GLU A 472 30.63 -6.38 3.22
C GLU A 472 30.83 -7.05 4.57
N ASN A 473 30.31 -8.26 4.76
CA ASN A 473 30.45 -9.05 6.00
C ASN A 473 29.98 -8.31 7.27
N THR A 474 28.97 -7.45 7.14
CA THR A 474 28.47 -6.61 8.24
C THR A 474 26.95 -6.54 8.22
N GLY A 475 26.34 -6.19 9.34
CA GLY A 475 24.92 -5.83 9.37
C GLY A 475 24.75 -4.30 9.30
N LEU A 476 23.65 -3.84 8.72
CA LEU A 476 23.24 -2.45 8.71
C LEU A 476 21.86 -2.32 9.35
N LEU A 477 21.72 -1.36 10.27
CA LEU A 477 20.48 -1.03 10.96
C LEU A 477 20.22 0.47 10.90
N GLY A 478 18.95 0.87 10.88
CA GLY A 478 18.56 2.26 11.05
C GLY A 478 18.63 3.12 9.80
N SER A 479 18.15 4.35 9.97
CA SER A 479 18.25 5.43 9.00
C SER A 479 18.60 6.68 9.79
N PRO A 480 19.83 7.21 9.72
CA PRO A 480 20.99 6.77 8.93
C PRO A 480 21.48 5.35 9.27
N PRO A 481 22.14 4.64 8.33
CA PRO A 481 22.61 3.29 8.58
C PRO A 481 23.79 3.31 9.54
N ILE A 482 23.68 2.48 10.58
CA ILE A 482 24.75 2.13 11.51
C ILE A 482 25.17 0.68 11.27
N GLU A 483 26.46 0.39 11.45
CA GLU A 483 26.95 -0.99 11.38
C GLU A 483 26.62 -1.74 12.65
N ILE A 484 26.19 -2.98 12.48
CA ILE A 484 25.95 -3.94 13.55
C ILE A 484 26.66 -5.26 13.18
N PRO A 485 26.93 -6.14 14.15
CA PRO A 485 27.46 -7.47 13.86
C PRO A 485 26.61 -8.21 12.82
N ARG A 486 27.26 -8.93 11.90
CA ARG A 486 26.60 -9.65 10.80
C ARG A 486 25.67 -10.77 11.30
N SER A 487 26.06 -11.47 12.35
CA SER A 487 25.27 -12.51 12.99
C SER A 487 25.48 -12.46 14.50
N VAL A 488 24.57 -13.09 15.23
CA VAL A 488 24.67 -13.28 16.68
C VAL A 488 24.55 -14.78 16.94
N GLU A 489 25.40 -15.33 17.82
CA GLU A 489 25.54 -16.77 18.05
C GLU A 489 24.21 -17.53 18.26
N ARG A 490 23.21 -16.86 18.84
CA ARG A 490 21.89 -17.42 19.16
C ARG A 490 21.07 -17.84 17.92
N ASP A 491 21.39 -17.35 16.73
CA ASP A 491 20.64 -17.61 15.50
C ASP A 491 21.10 -18.88 14.75
N HIS A 492 22.24 -19.46 15.11
CA HIS A 492 22.79 -20.66 14.46
C HIS A 492 22.10 -21.98 14.88
N ARG A 493 21.11 -21.92 15.79
CA ARG A 493 20.44 -23.13 16.35
C ARG A 493 19.84 -24.04 15.26
N PHE A 494 19.42 -23.46 14.13
CA PHE A 494 18.72 -24.16 13.06
C PHE A 494 19.57 -24.38 11.79
N ASP A 495 20.86 -24.05 11.80
CA ASP A 495 21.72 -24.12 10.61
C ASP A 495 21.83 -25.54 10.03
N HIS A 496 21.76 -26.54 10.91
CA HIS A 496 21.73 -27.96 10.52
C HIS A 496 20.53 -28.32 9.62
N LEU A 497 19.43 -27.56 9.67
CA LEU A 497 18.27 -27.74 8.78
C LEU A 497 18.48 -27.09 7.40
N GLY A 498 19.44 -26.17 7.29
CA GLY A 498 19.75 -25.41 6.08
C GLY A 498 20.76 -26.09 5.15
N THR A 499 21.18 -27.32 5.42
CA THR A 499 22.23 -27.99 4.62
C THR A 499 21.90 -29.46 4.31
N GLY A 500 22.57 -30.01 3.27
CA GLY A 500 22.60 -31.44 3.01
C GLY A 500 21.28 -32.09 2.53
N PRO A 501 21.13 -33.41 2.75
CA PRO A 501 19.93 -34.17 2.34
C PRO A 501 18.65 -33.75 3.06
N GLU A 502 18.75 -33.33 4.33
CA GLU A 502 17.59 -32.91 5.14
C GLU A 502 16.92 -31.67 4.54
N LEU A 503 17.71 -30.69 4.10
CA LEU A 503 17.19 -29.52 3.39
C LEU A 503 16.36 -29.93 2.17
N ARG A 504 16.85 -30.85 1.34
CA ARG A 504 16.12 -31.31 0.14
C ARG A 504 14.78 -31.96 0.51
N HIS A 505 14.76 -32.79 1.54
CA HIS A 505 13.54 -33.40 2.05
C HIS A 505 12.54 -32.36 2.55
N ARG A 506 13.01 -31.39 3.35
CA ARG A 506 12.19 -30.30 3.90
C ARG A 506 11.65 -29.38 2.81
N LEU A 507 12.46 -29.03 1.81
CA LEU A 507 12.03 -28.23 0.67
C LEU A 507 10.96 -28.97 -0.16
N ALA A 508 11.11 -30.28 -0.37
CA ALA A 508 10.07 -31.07 -1.04
C ALA A 508 8.75 -31.07 -0.24
N ALA A 509 8.82 -31.24 1.08
CA ALA A 509 7.66 -31.15 1.96
C ALA A 509 7.03 -29.74 1.98
N LYS A 510 7.86 -28.69 2.02
CA LYS A 510 7.43 -27.29 1.94
C LYS A 510 6.77 -26.98 0.61
N ASN A 511 7.30 -27.47 -0.50
CA ASN A 511 6.71 -27.30 -1.83
C ASN A 511 5.31 -27.93 -1.91
N ARG A 512 5.12 -29.13 -1.34
CA ARG A 512 3.78 -29.75 -1.22
C ARG A 512 2.85 -28.89 -0.38
N HIS A 513 3.32 -28.38 0.76
CA HIS A 513 2.53 -27.47 1.60
C HIS A 513 2.18 -26.16 0.88
N ASN A 514 3.11 -25.60 0.13
CA ASN A 514 2.94 -24.37 -0.66
C ASN A 514 1.94 -24.57 -1.80
N ALA A 515 1.96 -25.72 -2.48
CA ALA A 515 0.97 -26.07 -3.49
C ALA A 515 -0.44 -26.10 -2.89
N VAL A 516 -0.62 -26.71 -1.72
CA VAL A 516 -1.90 -26.69 -0.99
C VAL A 516 -2.29 -25.27 -0.61
N THR A 517 -1.36 -24.47 -0.10
CA THR A 517 -1.62 -23.07 0.25
C THR A 517 -2.02 -22.23 -0.97
N ILE A 518 -1.41 -22.44 -2.14
CA ILE A 518 -1.79 -21.80 -3.40
C ILE A 518 -3.18 -22.24 -3.85
N ALA A 519 -3.48 -23.55 -3.77
CA ALA A 519 -4.80 -24.07 -4.09
C ALA A 519 -5.88 -23.47 -3.16
N LEU A 520 -5.61 -23.39 -1.86
CA LEU A 520 -6.49 -22.73 -0.89
C LEU A 520 -6.65 -21.24 -1.18
N PHE A 521 -5.56 -20.53 -1.52
CA PHE A 521 -5.62 -19.12 -1.90
C PHE A 521 -6.55 -18.92 -3.09
N LEU A 522 -6.37 -19.69 -4.18
CA LEU A 522 -7.21 -19.60 -5.37
C LEU A 522 -8.65 -19.99 -5.07
N ALA A 523 -8.89 -21.08 -4.34
CA ALA A 523 -10.22 -21.51 -3.93
C ALA A 523 -10.95 -20.44 -3.12
N VAL A 524 -10.28 -19.79 -2.16
CA VAL A 524 -10.85 -18.67 -1.39
C VAL A 524 -11.21 -17.49 -2.30
N ARG A 525 -10.40 -17.19 -3.33
CA ARG A 525 -10.75 -16.15 -4.31
C ARG A 525 -11.94 -16.56 -5.18
N CYS A 526 -12.01 -17.81 -5.63
CA CYS A 526 -13.16 -18.34 -6.37
C CYS A 526 -14.44 -18.26 -5.53
N LEU A 527 -14.41 -18.72 -4.28
CA LEU A 527 -15.56 -18.69 -3.37
C LEU A 527 -15.98 -17.26 -3.04
N TYR A 528 -15.03 -16.35 -2.84
CA TYR A 528 -15.33 -14.93 -2.61
C TYR A 528 -16.03 -14.29 -3.81
N VAL A 529 -15.47 -14.48 -5.02
CA VAL A 529 -16.07 -13.97 -6.26
C VAL A 529 -17.44 -14.62 -6.50
N CYS A 530 -17.57 -15.94 -6.28
CA CYS A 530 -18.84 -16.66 -6.36
C CYS A 530 -19.87 -16.04 -5.42
N GLY A 531 -19.55 -15.81 -4.15
CA GLY A 531 -20.49 -15.20 -3.21
C GLY A 531 -20.92 -13.79 -3.61
N LEU A 532 -20.01 -12.95 -4.13
CA LEU A 532 -20.37 -11.64 -4.68
C LEU A 532 -21.25 -11.76 -5.93
N LEU A 533 -20.96 -12.69 -6.83
CA LEU A 533 -21.78 -12.96 -8.01
C LEU A 533 -23.19 -13.44 -7.62
N LEU A 534 -23.30 -14.35 -6.66
CA LEU A 534 -24.58 -14.85 -6.15
C LEU A 534 -25.38 -13.76 -5.45
N ILE A 535 -24.75 -12.75 -4.83
CA ILE A 535 -25.48 -11.59 -4.31
C ILE A 535 -25.92 -10.68 -5.46
N ALA A 536 -25.05 -10.45 -6.44
CA ALA A 536 -25.34 -9.62 -7.60
C ALA A 536 -26.42 -10.20 -8.53
N MET A 537 -26.60 -11.53 -8.53
CA MET A 537 -27.60 -12.27 -9.32
C MET A 537 -28.94 -12.46 -8.59
N LEU A 538 -29.10 -11.96 -7.36
CA LEU A 538 -30.36 -12.08 -6.63
C LEU A 538 -31.53 -11.50 -7.47
N PRO A 539 -32.66 -12.23 -7.58
CA PRO A 539 -33.84 -11.71 -8.25
C PRO A 539 -34.40 -10.54 -7.42
N LEU A 540 -34.29 -9.33 -7.97
CA LEU A 540 -34.84 -8.11 -7.39
C LEU A 540 -36.18 -7.80 -8.07
N ALA A 541 -37.16 -7.27 -7.32
CA ALA A 541 -38.52 -7.06 -7.82
C ALA A 541 -38.57 -6.03 -8.96
N GLY A 542 -37.55 -5.17 -9.07
CA GLY A 542 -37.25 -4.38 -10.29
C GLY A 542 -38.25 -3.26 -10.62
N ASP A 543 -39.40 -3.20 -9.97
CA ASP A 543 -40.48 -2.27 -10.29
C ASP A 543 -40.57 -1.08 -9.33
N GLY A 544 -40.60 0.12 -9.90
CA GLY A 544 -41.04 1.35 -9.23
C GLY A 544 -40.25 1.75 -7.97
N ALA A 545 -40.96 1.90 -6.85
CA ALA A 545 -40.44 2.53 -5.63
C ALA A 545 -39.42 1.68 -4.84
N LEU A 546 -39.31 0.37 -5.13
CA LEU A 546 -38.46 -0.56 -4.36
C LEU A 546 -37.02 -0.69 -4.89
N TYR A 547 -36.73 -0.19 -6.09
CA TYR A 547 -35.41 -0.31 -6.73
C TYR A 547 -34.26 0.24 -5.87
N TRP A 548 -34.46 1.42 -5.24
CA TRP A 548 -33.43 2.03 -4.38
C TRP A 548 -33.21 1.31 -3.04
N PRO A 549 -34.26 0.96 -2.29
CA PRO A 549 -34.13 0.07 -1.13
C PRO A 549 -33.41 -1.25 -1.47
N GLU A 550 -33.74 -1.88 -2.59
CA GLU A 550 -33.12 -3.14 -3.03
C GLU A 550 -31.63 -2.96 -3.34
N THR A 551 -31.27 -1.92 -4.09
CA THR A 551 -29.88 -1.59 -4.42
C THR A 551 -29.04 -1.30 -3.18
N VAL A 552 -29.60 -0.57 -2.21
CA VAL A 552 -28.93 -0.32 -0.92
C VAL A 552 -28.78 -1.63 -0.15
N GLY A 553 -29.83 -2.45 -0.13
CA GLY A 553 -29.84 -3.76 0.52
C GLY A 553 -28.76 -4.68 -0.03
N THR A 554 -28.61 -4.78 -1.36
CA THR A 554 -27.57 -5.61 -1.99
C THR A 554 -26.17 -5.10 -1.69
N ALA A 555 -25.91 -3.80 -1.77
CA ALA A 555 -24.59 -3.25 -1.44
C ALA A 555 -24.21 -3.45 0.05
N LEU A 556 -25.17 -3.31 0.96
CA LEU A 556 -24.96 -3.63 2.37
C LEU A 556 -24.72 -5.13 2.59
N LEU A 557 -25.42 -5.99 1.86
CA LEU A 557 -25.23 -7.43 1.89
C LEU A 557 -23.85 -7.83 1.34
N GLU A 558 -23.37 -7.22 0.25
CA GLU A 558 -22.02 -7.44 -0.29
C GLU A 558 -20.94 -6.99 0.71
N LEU A 559 -21.14 -5.85 1.37
CA LEU A 559 -20.22 -5.36 2.40
C LEU A 559 -20.18 -6.31 3.61
N ALA A 560 -21.36 -6.72 4.10
CA ALA A 560 -21.49 -7.65 5.20
C ALA A 560 -20.89 -9.03 4.86
N PHE A 561 -21.17 -9.54 3.66
CA PHE A 561 -20.59 -10.76 3.13
C PHE A 561 -19.07 -10.65 3.07
N THR A 562 -18.53 -9.56 2.52
CA THR A 562 -17.07 -9.36 2.40
C THR A 562 -16.39 -9.41 3.76
N VAL A 563 -16.93 -8.70 4.75
CA VAL A 563 -16.40 -8.69 6.12
C VAL A 563 -16.53 -10.08 6.76
N GLY A 564 -17.73 -10.66 6.75
CA GLY A 564 -18.02 -11.95 7.36
C GLY A 564 -17.20 -13.09 6.74
N PHE A 565 -17.10 -13.12 5.41
CA PHE A 565 -16.33 -14.10 4.65
C PHE A 565 -14.85 -14.06 5.00
N PHE A 566 -14.21 -12.88 4.97
CA PHE A 566 -12.78 -12.81 5.28
C PHE A 566 -12.46 -12.97 6.75
N VAL A 567 -13.36 -12.57 7.66
CA VAL A 567 -13.26 -12.94 9.08
C VAL A 567 -13.30 -14.46 9.22
N LEU A 568 -14.30 -15.12 8.62
CA LEU A 568 -14.45 -16.57 8.70
C LEU A 568 -13.25 -17.30 8.10
N VAL A 569 -12.80 -16.93 6.91
CA VAL A 569 -11.63 -17.53 6.25
C VAL A 569 -10.40 -17.41 7.13
N GLU A 570 -10.15 -16.23 7.70
CA GLU A 570 -8.99 -16.05 8.56
C GLU A 570 -9.06 -16.91 9.82
N ARG A 571 -10.22 -16.92 10.50
CA ARG A 571 -10.43 -17.78 11.68
C ARG A 571 -10.30 -19.25 11.31
N ALA A 572 -10.83 -19.69 10.18
CA ALA A 572 -10.73 -21.06 9.71
C ALA A 572 -9.27 -21.46 9.42
N VAL A 573 -8.46 -20.58 8.80
CA VAL A 573 -7.04 -20.85 8.50
C VAL A 573 -6.21 -21.07 9.77
N VAL A 574 -6.54 -20.38 10.87
CA VAL A 574 -5.91 -20.60 12.19
C VAL A 574 -6.61 -21.66 13.04
N GLY A 575 -7.67 -22.30 12.52
CA GLY A 575 -8.46 -23.30 13.24
C GLY A 575 -9.25 -22.73 14.42
N PHE A 576 -9.63 -21.45 14.36
CA PHE A 576 -10.33 -20.69 15.41
C PHE A 576 -9.54 -20.53 16.73
N TYR A 577 -8.26 -20.85 16.74
CA TYR A 577 -7.37 -20.65 17.88
C TYR A 577 -6.65 -19.30 17.81
N ALA A 578 -6.28 -18.77 18.97
CA ALA A 578 -5.34 -17.67 19.06
C ALA A 578 -3.93 -18.14 18.69
N LEU A 579 -3.21 -17.32 17.93
CA LEU A 579 -1.77 -17.49 17.71
C LEU A 579 -1.05 -17.46 19.05
N ARG A 580 0.03 -18.22 19.15
CA ARG A 580 0.97 -18.20 20.27
C ARG A 580 2.32 -17.68 19.79
N PRO A 581 3.10 -16.99 20.65
CA PRO A 581 4.51 -16.71 20.41
C PRO A 581 5.26 -17.96 19.98
N ARG A 582 6.17 -17.84 19.02
CA ARG A 582 6.93 -18.97 18.44
C ARG A 582 8.37 -18.60 18.18
N PHE A 583 9.21 -19.62 18.25
CA PHE A 583 10.61 -19.58 17.86
C PHE A 583 10.88 -20.84 17.04
N CYS A 584 10.93 -20.73 15.71
CA CYS A 584 11.09 -21.88 14.82
C CYS A 584 11.80 -21.53 13.51
N SER A 585 12.28 -22.54 12.79
CA SER A 585 12.89 -22.37 11.47
C SER A 585 11.85 -22.25 10.34
N VAL A 586 12.22 -21.59 9.25
CA VAL A 586 11.45 -21.56 7.99
C VAL A 586 11.28 -22.94 7.33
N TYR A 587 12.02 -23.94 7.79
CA TYR A 587 11.94 -25.33 7.33
C TYR A 587 10.98 -26.18 8.16
N GLU A 588 10.32 -25.60 9.16
CA GLU A 588 9.35 -26.31 9.99
C GLU A 588 7.90 -26.07 9.56
N ARG A 589 7.08 -27.10 9.72
CA ARG A 589 5.63 -27.04 9.41
C ARG A 589 4.88 -26.01 10.27
N SER A 590 5.40 -25.68 11.46
CA SER A 590 4.88 -24.64 12.34
C SER A 590 4.90 -23.27 11.66
N PHE A 591 6.01 -22.92 11.00
CA PHE A 591 6.18 -21.69 10.22
C PHE A 591 5.32 -21.73 8.95
N TRP A 592 5.28 -22.83 8.22
CA TRP A 592 4.50 -22.90 6.97
C TRP A 592 3.00 -22.68 7.19
N ARG A 593 2.47 -23.10 8.35
CA ARG A 593 1.08 -22.78 8.75
C ARG A 593 0.89 -21.28 9.00
N HIS A 594 1.92 -20.60 9.49
CA HIS A 594 1.92 -19.16 9.71
C HIS A 594 2.02 -18.38 8.38
N GLU A 595 2.85 -18.82 7.43
CA GLU A 595 2.86 -18.28 6.06
C GLU A 595 1.49 -18.41 5.38
N ARG A 596 0.81 -19.56 5.55
CA ARG A 596 -0.56 -19.74 5.05
C ARG A 596 -1.53 -18.73 5.65
N TYR A 597 -1.38 -18.40 6.93
CA TYR A 597 -2.19 -17.40 7.62
C TYR A 597 -2.00 -16.00 7.03
N TRP A 598 -0.78 -15.61 6.68
CA TRP A 598 -0.54 -14.33 6.00
C TRP A 598 -1.07 -14.31 4.56
N LYS A 599 -1.02 -15.46 3.87
CA LYS A 599 -1.26 -15.53 2.43
C LYS A 599 -2.73 -15.68 2.04
N VAL A 600 -3.47 -16.58 2.69
CA VAL A 600 -4.82 -16.99 2.23
C VAL A 600 -5.88 -15.89 2.45
N PRO A 601 -6.01 -15.30 3.65
CA PRO A 601 -6.96 -14.21 3.89
C PRO A 601 -6.60 -12.95 3.10
N SER A 602 -7.60 -12.15 2.70
CA SER A 602 -7.33 -10.79 2.19
C SER A 602 -7.45 -9.78 3.33
N ILE A 603 -6.58 -8.77 3.34
CA ILE A 603 -6.69 -7.62 4.24
C ILE A 603 -7.05 -6.31 3.51
N VAL A 604 -7.20 -6.37 2.18
CA VAL A 604 -7.38 -5.16 1.36
C VAL A 604 -8.73 -4.48 1.64
N TYR A 605 -9.76 -5.26 1.97
CA TYR A 605 -11.09 -4.74 2.28
C TYR A 605 -11.11 -3.83 3.52
N LEU A 606 -10.14 -3.98 4.43
CA LEU A 606 -10.01 -3.14 5.63
C LEU A 606 -9.76 -1.66 5.31
N LEU A 607 -9.23 -1.36 4.11
CA LEU A 607 -9.01 0.00 3.65
C LEU A 607 -10.33 0.79 3.51
N LEU A 608 -11.45 0.12 3.26
CA LEU A 608 -12.78 0.73 3.17
C LEU A 608 -13.20 1.37 4.50
N PHE A 609 -12.68 0.85 5.62
CA PHE A 609 -13.05 1.29 6.96
C PHE A 609 -12.04 2.25 7.59
N ASN A 610 -11.00 2.68 6.88
CA ASN A 610 -10.01 3.62 7.42
C ASN A 610 -10.71 4.88 7.98
N GLY A 611 -10.38 5.26 9.20
CA GLY A 611 -10.97 6.40 9.91
C GLY A 611 -12.45 6.22 10.27
N THR A 612 -12.98 4.99 10.29
CA THR A 612 -14.36 4.74 10.73
C THR A 612 -14.39 4.05 12.09
N PRO A 613 -15.44 4.26 12.90
CA PRO A 613 -15.74 3.45 14.09
C PRO A 613 -15.91 1.95 13.83
N VAL A 614 -16.15 1.56 12.57
CA VAL A 614 -16.37 0.17 12.17
C VAL A 614 -15.07 -0.62 12.13
N LYS A 615 -13.93 0.01 11.77
CA LYS A 615 -12.65 -0.71 11.63
C LYS A 615 -12.19 -1.40 12.93
N PRO A 616 -12.22 -0.76 14.12
CA PRO A 616 -11.95 -1.44 15.39
C PRO A 616 -12.86 -2.65 15.65
N LEU A 617 -14.13 -2.61 15.25
CA LEU A 617 -15.05 -3.75 15.38
C LEU A 617 -14.59 -4.92 14.51
N VAL A 618 -14.20 -4.65 13.26
CA VAL A 618 -13.64 -5.67 12.36
C VAL A 618 -12.36 -6.26 12.94
N TRP A 619 -11.47 -5.45 13.51
CA TRP A 619 -10.27 -5.94 14.19
C TRP A 619 -10.56 -6.87 15.37
N ARG A 620 -11.59 -6.58 16.17
CA ARG A 620 -12.05 -7.50 17.24
C ARG A 620 -12.55 -8.82 16.68
N MET A 621 -13.33 -8.78 15.59
CA MET A 621 -13.82 -10.00 14.92
C MET A 621 -12.66 -10.86 14.40
N LEU A 622 -11.56 -10.23 13.96
CA LEU A 622 -10.33 -10.93 13.54
C LEU A 622 -9.41 -11.33 14.72
N GLY A 623 -9.71 -10.86 15.94
CA GLY A 623 -9.11 -11.35 17.18
C GLY A 623 -8.10 -10.43 17.83
N VAL A 624 -7.94 -9.21 17.33
CA VAL A 624 -7.19 -8.16 18.02
C VAL A 624 -7.92 -7.79 19.32
N ARG A 625 -7.17 -7.69 20.43
CA ARG A 625 -7.71 -7.17 21.69
C ARG A 625 -7.74 -5.64 21.60
N MET A 626 -8.81 -5.10 21.05
CA MET A 626 -8.93 -3.68 20.71
C MET A 626 -9.84 -2.93 21.69
N GLY A 627 -9.34 -1.81 22.23
CA GLY A 627 -10.07 -0.88 23.08
C GLY A 627 -11.12 -0.03 22.37
N HIS A 628 -11.88 0.74 23.14
CA HIS A 628 -12.95 1.62 22.68
C HIS A 628 -12.41 2.88 22.00
N ARG A 629 -13.17 3.41 21.04
CA ARG A 629 -12.89 4.69 20.36
C ARG A 629 -11.50 4.81 19.69
N VAL A 630 -10.84 3.68 19.43
CA VAL A 630 -9.58 3.63 18.67
C VAL A 630 -9.81 4.21 17.26
N PHE A 631 -8.97 5.16 16.89
CA PHE A 631 -8.91 5.70 15.54
C PHE A 631 -7.81 4.97 14.75
N ASP A 632 -8.18 4.38 13.62
CA ASP A 632 -7.25 3.67 12.74
C ASP A 632 -7.35 4.21 11.31
N ASP A 633 -6.29 4.89 10.86
CA ASP A 633 -6.20 5.55 9.56
C ASP A 633 -5.52 4.73 8.46
N GLY A 634 -5.34 3.42 8.68
CA GLY A 634 -4.64 2.55 7.73
C GLY A 634 -3.47 1.79 8.33
N CYS A 635 -3.51 1.53 9.64
CA CYS A 635 -2.55 0.67 10.33
C CYS A 635 -2.64 -0.76 9.81
N ARG A 636 -1.48 -1.41 9.61
CA ARG A 636 -1.37 -2.83 9.28
C ARG A 636 -1.03 -3.62 10.53
N ILE A 637 -1.96 -4.45 10.99
CA ILE A 637 -1.75 -5.39 12.11
C ILE A 637 -1.59 -6.78 11.51
N LEU A 638 -0.41 -7.38 11.65
CA LEU A 638 -0.09 -8.66 11.01
C LEU A 638 -0.59 -9.84 11.87
N GLU A 639 -0.04 -10.02 13.07
CA GLU A 639 -0.44 -11.09 14.00
C GLU A 639 -1.54 -10.61 14.94
N ARG A 640 -2.77 -10.69 14.46
CA ARG A 640 -3.92 -10.02 15.09
C ARG A 640 -4.16 -10.47 16.53
N THR A 641 -4.15 -11.77 16.80
CA THR A 641 -4.40 -12.30 18.16
C THR A 641 -3.22 -12.14 19.11
N LEU A 642 -2.04 -11.73 18.62
CA LEU A 642 -0.88 -11.40 19.46
C LEU A 642 -0.86 -9.91 19.85
N THR A 643 -1.76 -9.10 19.27
CA THR A 643 -1.76 -7.65 19.43
C THR A 643 -2.88 -7.20 20.37
N ARG A 644 -2.53 -6.36 21.35
CA ARG A 644 -3.46 -5.65 22.24
C ARG A 644 -3.28 -4.15 22.08
N ILE A 645 -4.38 -3.42 21.99
CA ILE A 645 -4.43 -1.96 21.86
C ILE A 645 -5.50 -1.42 22.82
N GLY A 646 -5.13 -0.44 23.63
CA GLY A 646 -5.98 0.23 24.61
C GLY A 646 -7.06 1.15 24.01
N ASP A 647 -7.79 1.81 24.88
CA ASP A 647 -8.85 2.76 24.57
C ASP A 647 -8.27 4.08 24.01
N ASP A 648 -9.04 4.78 23.19
CA ASP A 648 -8.71 6.13 22.66
C ASP A 648 -7.35 6.24 21.93
N CYS A 649 -6.78 5.11 21.51
CA CYS A 649 -5.55 5.07 20.73
C CYS A 649 -5.72 5.65 19.32
N VAL A 650 -4.62 6.20 18.80
CA VAL A 650 -4.53 6.80 17.47
C VAL A 650 -3.47 6.06 16.65
N LEU A 651 -3.91 5.37 15.59
CA LEU A 651 -3.04 4.65 14.66
C LEU A 651 -3.05 5.37 13.30
N ASN A 652 -1.93 6.02 12.97
CA ASN A 652 -1.83 6.85 11.77
C ASN A 652 -1.65 6.05 10.47
N ALA A 653 -1.79 6.74 9.33
CA ALA A 653 -1.65 6.14 8.02
C ALA A 653 -0.27 5.49 7.83
N GLY A 654 -0.26 4.27 7.30
CA GLY A 654 0.97 3.56 6.97
C GLY A 654 1.71 2.96 8.17
N SER A 655 1.22 3.11 9.39
CA SER A 655 1.82 2.46 10.55
C SER A 655 1.72 0.94 10.46
N VAL A 656 2.66 0.22 11.05
CA VAL A 656 2.72 -1.25 11.04
C VAL A 656 2.95 -1.77 12.44
N LEU A 657 2.09 -2.70 12.87
CA LEU A 657 2.28 -3.51 14.07
C LEU A 657 2.61 -4.95 13.61
N GLN A 658 3.87 -5.32 13.76
CA GLN A 658 4.40 -6.61 13.31
C GLN A 658 4.91 -7.38 14.54
N ALA A 659 4.14 -8.37 14.96
CA ALA A 659 4.42 -9.19 16.15
C ALA A 659 5.35 -10.38 15.81
N HIS A 660 6.21 -10.23 14.79
CA HIS A 660 7.23 -11.20 14.44
C HIS A 660 8.50 -10.58 13.82
N SER A 661 9.61 -11.32 13.85
CA SER A 661 10.77 -11.15 12.96
C SER A 661 11.02 -12.46 12.22
N LEU A 662 11.55 -12.34 11.02
CA LEU A 662 12.16 -13.45 10.30
C LEU A 662 13.60 -13.03 10.05
N GLU A 663 14.59 -13.59 10.74
CA GLU A 663 16.01 -13.25 10.57
C GLU A 663 16.72 -14.51 10.06
N GLU A 664 17.26 -14.48 8.83
CA GLU A 664 18.07 -15.58 8.26
C GLU A 664 17.44 -16.98 8.33
N GLY A 665 16.13 -17.07 8.12
CA GLY A 665 15.41 -18.36 8.19
C GLY A 665 15.00 -18.76 9.61
N VAL A 666 15.17 -17.89 10.60
CA VAL A 666 14.68 -18.03 11.97
C VAL A 666 13.48 -17.10 12.19
N PHE A 667 12.31 -17.69 12.41
CA PHE A 667 11.08 -16.98 12.74
C PHE A 667 10.93 -16.85 14.25
N LYS A 668 10.74 -15.62 14.72
CA LYS A 668 10.51 -15.26 16.13
C LYS A 668 9.22 -14.44 16.21
N SER A 669 8.30 -14.77 17.10
CA SER A 669 7.10 -13.96 17.34
C SER A 669 6.81 -13.84 18.82
N ASP A 670 6.23 -12.70 19.20
CA ASP A 670 5.81 -12.39 20.57
C ASP A 670 4.68 -11.36 20.56
N HIS A 671 4.13 -11.03 21.72
CA HIS A 671 3.04 -10.09 21.89
C HIS A 671 3.43 -8.63 21.61
N ILE A 672 2.44 -7.84 21.20
CA ILE A 672 2.50 -6.37 21.18
C ILE A 672 1.42 -5.85 22.11
N ALA A 673 1.80 -5.02 23.08
CA ALA A 673 0.86 -4.36 23.99
C ALA A 673 0.97 -2.84 23.86
N ILE A 674 -0.12 -2.20 23.46
CA ILE A 674 -0.26 -0.73 23.42
C ILE A 674 -1.33 -0.35 24.45
N GLY A 675 -0.98 0.51 25.40
CA GLY A 675 -1.82 1.05 26.46
C GLY A 675 -2.85 2.04 25.96
N ASP A 676 -3.55 2.70 26.87
CA ASP A 676 -4.64 3.63 26.56
C ASP A 676 -4.10 4.98 26.07
N GLY A 677 -4.82 5.64 25.16
CA GLY A 677 -4.49 6.98 24.67
C GLY A 677 -3.17 7.10 23.90
N CYS A 678 -2.57 6.00 23.46
CA CYS A 678 -1.30 6.01 22.75
C CYS A 678 -1.46 6.56 21.32
N THR A 679 -0.43 7.23 20.82
CA THR A 679 -0.36 7.68 19.42
C THR A 679 0.79 6.96 18.69
N ILE A 680 0.46 6.23 17.62
CA ILE A 680 1.42 5.61 16.71
C ILE A 680 1.49 6.45 15.43
N GLY A 681 2.65 7.06 15.16
CA GLY A 681 2.88 8.03 14.08
C GLY A 681 2.77 7.48 12.66
N THR A 682 2.63 8.39 11.69
CA THR A 682 2.57 8.06 10.25
C THR A 682 3.80 7.26 9.84
N SER A 683 3.65 6.13 9.14
CA SER A 683 4.76 5.26 8.72
C SER A 683 5.60 4.66 9.88
N ALA A 684 5.16 4.81 11.14
CA ALA A 684 5.84 4.20 12.28
C ALA A 684 5.72 2.67 12.24
N PHE A 685 6.74 1.99 12.71
CA PHE A 685 6.83 0.53 12.69
C PHE A 685 7.14 0.01 14.08
N VAL A 686 6.29 -0.90 14.56
CA VAL A 686 6.33 -1.46 15.91
C VAL A 686 6.59 -2.96 15.80
N HIS A 687 7.70 -3.40 16.38
CA HIS A 687 8.16 -4.78 16.33
C HIS A 687 7.55 -5.65 17.45
N TYR A 688 7.77 -6.97 17.43
CA TYR A 688 7.34 -7.91 18.48
C TYR A 688 7.97 -7.68 19.85
N GLY A 689 7.29 -8.16 20.89
CA GLY A 689 7.78 -8.17 22.27
C GLY A 689 7.76 -6.79 22.93
N VAL A 690 7.11 -5.81 22.31
CA VAL A 690 7.10 -4.43 22.79
C VAL A 690 5.92 -4.16 23.69
N VAL A 691 6.13 -3.24 24.62
CA VAL A 691 5.10 -2.68 25.49
C VAL A 691 5.17 -1.17 25.39
N VAL A 692 4.05 -0.56 25.03
CA VAL A 692 3.87 0.90 24.98
C VAL A 692 2.85 1.24 26.05
N GLU A 693 3.29 1.89 27.13
CA GLU A 693 2.41 2.29 28.23
C GLU A 693 1.51 3.48 27.86
N ASP A 694 0.55 3.78 28.74
CA ASP A 694 -0.52 4.73 28.50
C ASP A 694 -0.01 6.12 28.10
N HIS A 695 -0.71 6.74 27.15
CA HIS A 695 -0.44 8.07 26.63
C HIS A 695 0.95 8.28 26.01
N ALA A 696 1.67 7.19 25.73
CA ALA A 696 2.93 7.28 25.01
C ALA A 696 2.72 7.63 23.53
N ARG A 697 3.73 8.26 22.93
CA ARG A 697 3.70 8.74 21.55
C ARG A 697 4.93 8.28 20.77
N LEU A 698 4.68 7.59 19.65
CA LEU A 698 5.66 7.36 18.59
C LEU A 698 5.48 8.41 17.50
N ASP A 699 6.56 9.14 17.20
CA ASP A 699 6.55 10.11 16.10
C ASP A 699 6.55 9.44 14.71
N ALA A 700 6.34 10.26 13.68
CA ALA A 700 6.34 9.80 12.30
C ALA A 700 7.61 9.02 11.95
N ASP A 701 7.46 7.93 11.19
CA ASP A 701 8.52 7.04 10.72
C ASP A 701 9.37 6.35 11.81
N ALA A 702 9.00 6.49 13.10
CA ALA A 702 9.72 5.86 14.20
C ALA A 702 9.72 4.33 14.06
N PHE A 703 10.86 3.69 14.35
CA PHE A 703 11.02 2.24 14.34
C PHE A 703 11.31 1.73 15.75
N LEU A 704 10.30 1.18 16.41
CA LEU A 704 10.42 0.59 17.73
C LEU A 704 10.98 -0.84 17.60
N MET A 705 12.14 -1.08 18.20
CA MET A 705 12.86 -2.35 18.12
C MET A 705 12.19 -3.44 18.96
N LYS A 706 12.54 -4.69 18.65
CA LYS A 706 12.06 -5.87 19.37
C LYS A 706 12.35 -5.75 20.88
N GLY A 707 11.35 -6.04 21.71
CA GLY A 707 11.52 -6.07 23.17
C GLY A 707 11.52 -4.71 23.88
N GLU A 708 11.34 -3.59 23.17
CA GLU A 708 11.37 -2.26 23.78
C GLU A 708 10.14 -1.95 24.64
N HIS A 709 10.37 -1.22 25.73
CA HIS A 709 9.37 -0.76 26.67
C HIS A 709 9.32 0.77 26.68
N ILE A 710 8.20 1.36 26.26
CA ILE A 710 7.98 2.80 26.26
C ILE A 710 7.20 3.20 27.51
N PRO A 711 7.77 4.03 28.41
CA PRO A 711 7.06 4.49 29.60
C PRO A 711 5.85 5.37 29.28
N ALA A 712 4.92 5.45 30.22
CA ALA A 712 3.72 6.27 30.11
C ALA A 712 4.08 7.74 29.82
N HIS A 713 3.29 8.40 28.97
CA HIS A 713 3.50 9.78 28.52
C HIS A 713 4.83 10.07 27.82
N ALA A 714 5.68 9.07 27.57
CA ALA A 714 6.94 9.25 26.88
C ALA A 714 6.71 9.49 25.38
N ARG A 715 7.59 10.28 24.78
CA ARG A 715 7.60 10.52 23.34
C ARG A 715 8.89 9.97 22.75
N TRP A 716 8.77 9.08 21.77
CA TRP A 716 9.90 8.43 21.12
C TRP A 716 9.92 8.75 19.62
N ARG A 717 11.13 8.84 19.06
CA ARG A 717 11.36 9.23 17.68
C ARG A 717 12.61 8.55 17.12
N GLY A 718 12.59 8.27 15.81
CA GLY A 718 13.76 7.89 15.03
C GLY A 718 13.79 6.43 14.59
N ASN A 719 14.81 6.07 13.83
CA ASN A 719 15.03 4.72 13.33
C ASN A 719 16.49 4.29 13.58
N PRO A 720 16.78 3.57 14.68
CA PRO A 720 15.84 3.10 15.73
C PRO A 720 15.21 4.21 16.58
N ALA A 721 14.06 3.94 17.17
CA ALA A 721 13.36 4.90 18.00
C ALA A 721 14.06 5.09 19.36
N ALA A 722 14.19 6.34 19.80
CA ALA A 722 14.73 6.68 21.11
C ALA A 722 13.85 7.73 21.80
N ALA A 723 13.91 7.77 23.13
CA ALA A 723 13.19 8.76 23.93
C ALA A 723 13.65 10.18 23.58
N LEU A 724 12.70 11.08 23.33
CA LEU A 724 12.97 12.51 23.28
C LEU A 724 13.12 13.00 24.72
N VAL A 725 14.35 13.32 25.10
CA VAL A 725 14.62 14.02 26.35
C VAL A 725 13.88 15.36 26.26
N ARG A 726 12.90 15.60 27.14
CA ARG A 726 12.35 16.96 27.29
C ARG A 726 13.55 17.84 27.65
N PRO A 727 13.86 18.92 26.90
CA PRO A 727 14.84 19.86 27.41
C PRO A 727 14.37 20.30 28.81
N PRO A 728 15.29 20.37 29.79
CA PRO A 728 14.96 20.71 31.18
C PRO A 728 14.23 22.05 31.30
#